data_AF-A0A7Z9L7Z2-F1
#
_entry.id   AF-A0A7Z9L7Z2-F1
#
_cell.length_a   1.000
_cell.length_b   1.000
_cell.length_c   1.000
_cell.angle_alpha   90.00
_cell.angle_beta   90.00
_cell.angle_gamma   90.00
#
_symmetry.space_group_name_H-M   'P 1'
#
loop_
_entity.id
_entity.type
_entity.pdbx_description
1 polymer ?
#
loop_
_entity_poly.entity_id
_entity_poly.type
_entity_poly.pdbx_seq_one_letter_code
_entity_poly.pdbx_strand_id
1 'polypeptide(L)'
;RLDGYHLTDDLQVPDKWAFPQTRMPAGGFHLVWMSGLDRTTLDPKVLATSTAAIPFQRTLIEEGAEWKYLAGSSKGQPAEQNQNSPAGWTAVDFDDSGFAVGPAGFGYGDEDDATVLPNGTTVVLLRREFTLDNPLYSESLILQVDYDDGFAAYLNGIRVAAANCPPGEPKLTTVANGSHEAGSSERFDLSAHIDLLRRGKNVLAIAGLNTHPESSDLSIKPSLGTLLPACHASFRLKKKGGTLHLIAPDGTIADEIQYPSQQPDQTLGRIDSHDPETGWSYFLTPTPGSANAGPTQEAPIKSRISFFPEPGAYPEGVEVQLSQESWAGIDIRYTLDGSEPNATSPLHDQAIPVTDTSLLRAAGFVGKERASPIASATYLAGRIPSLPVMSISMKPEEFVEVHMRSTATGHESERAAFLELFTPEGERVVATGFGFRLHGGAGRRGDLKKKKSYRTYFRKSYGDGRVDYPVIPTAKVEDFDKLVLRANANDRAPHGSNIRDQVIRDVHSDMGALAADGWWYILLINSKNRGIYNVTERMDEEFFASHLGPGEYDVIKTGETLLSGTKKGWNELRQFVRSTSFSDDTNFEELARRVDIEDFTSYVIVNLCLQNFDWPGNNWYGARRVPDGKWIFLCWDSEWGLGYRHSGVDAHLYGTHTDPYGFMDSGGGANYGLISTLFRAMLENPGYRQYYQQQVREHLQGALTTENIMRHVHRHRDAIATEMKHEFETRNYNLEQWNQQIAEIERFANYAPKTFLARTEEYFSSRATPSGNNRLAFTEAEDGSRQVVYRTEKGQLHELVSSADASTVTHTIISLPPNVPPAAGRPSVYTRAAGERHLLYRGDDDHLHDLLMPAAGAKDAAWQHTNLTELLAQPVARCDPSVTVVDGVPHIVYVDQESMTHELWHDEAWHHHPLPFIPRPASDVVITSSPGALHVNYRTIFGVPCEQTLSMEAAANGQRNWSHRIYHRLPAKGQPLGVNVGGRRRLIYQVAEKWPIHEPFVFRWHARREPGYQKYDSGRNRLVQVWRSGKRYHEIETIGELLPSVVGNPSLLHDAPTVRTPSGGEATLGGTPGFPKYTPESPSPMPAQRKQQYLVYCNAEGHLLEATFRQGTWKVINITEVTWAPPSSGEPTGLVSAVNGVRYYVYRGRDGHLHEVRFLGSWNHRDLGPLEETASK
;
A
#
# COMPACT_ATOMS: atom_id res chain seq x y z
N ARG A 1 -37.07 -3.50 42.78
CA ARG A 1 -36.00 -4.47 42.43
C ARG A 1 -36.62 -5.47 41.49
N LEU A 2 -35.95 -5.78 40.38
CA LEU A 2 -36.40 -6.77 39.38
C LEU A 2 -35.69 -8.12 39.54
N ASP A 3 -34.79 -8.25 40.51
CA ASP A 3 -34.09 -9.50 40.83
C ASP A 3 -35.10 -10.66 41.04
N GLY A 4 -34.94 -11.74 40.29
CA GLY A 4 -35.81 -12.93 40.35
C GLY A 4 -37.10 -12.83 39.54
N TYR A 5 -37.39 -11.69 38.89
CA TYR A 5 -38.47 -11.63 37.91
C TYR A 5 -38.03 -12.24 36.57
N HIS A 6 -38.98 -12.83 35.85
CA HIS A 6 -38.75 -13.44 34.54
C HIS A 6 -39.78 -12.96 33.50
N LEU A 7 -39.39 -12.92 32.24
CA LEU A 7 -40.29 -12.76 31.10
C LEU A 7 -40.42 -14.08 30.35
N THR A 8 -41.65 -14.43 29.98
CA THR A 8 -41.92 -15.57 29.11
C THR A 8 -43.10 -15.32 28.18
N ASP A 9 -43.03 -15.85 26.96
CA ASP A 9 -44.16 -16.00 26.04
C ASP A 9 -44.73 -17.43 26.03
N ASP A 10 -44.24 -18.30 26.93
CA ASP A 10 -44.64 -19.69 27.08
C ASP A 10 -44.62 -20.13 28.55
N LEU A 11 -45.80 -20.33 29.15
CA LEU A 11 -45.94 -20.74 30.55
C LEU A 11 -45.40 -22.15 30.86
N GLN A 12 -45.08 -22.96 29.84
CA GLN A 12 -44.34 -24.21 30.07
C GLN A 12 -42.88 -23.96 30.46
N VAL A 13 -42.38 -22.75 30.22
CA VAL A 13 -41.04 -22.28 30.61
C VAL A 13 -41.19 -20.92 31.32
N PRO A 14 -41.66 -20.89 32.58
CA PRO A 14 -41.95 -19.64 33.30
C PRO A 14 -40.70 -18.78 33.57
N ASP A 15 -39.52 -19.39 33.58
CA ASP A 15 -38.21 -18.77 33.84
C ASP A 15 -37.40 -18.48 32.55
N LYS A 16 -38.07 -18.38 31.39
CA LYS A 16 -37.46 -18.30 30.05
C LYS A 16 -36.41 -17.20 29.86
N TRP A 17 -36.61 -16.03 30.47
CA TRP A 17 -35.61 -14.96 30.48
C TRP A 17 -35.67 -14.20 31.80
N ALA A 18 -34.60 -14.23 32.58
CA ALA A 18 -34.50 -13.52 33.84
C ALA A 18 -34.11 -12.05 33.63
N PHE A 19 -34.73 -11.14 34.38
CA PHE A 19 -34.24 -9.76 34.42
C PHE A 19 -32.82 -9.72 35.03
N PRO A 20 -31.90 -8.90 34.47
CA PRO A 20 -30.61 -8.67 35.11
C PRO A 20 -30.82 -7.96 36.45
N GLN A 21 -29.82 -8.03 37.33
CA GLN A 21 -29.92 -7.45 38.67
C GLN A 21 -30.14 -5.93 38.63
N THR A 22 -31.41 -5.53 38.66
CA THR A 22 -31.85 -4.18 38.31
C THR A 22 -32.75 -3.55 39.37
N ARG A 23 -32.43 -2.32 39.75
CA ARG A 23 -33.26 -1.46 40.59
C ARG A 23 -33.91 -0.39 39.74
N MET A 24 -35.22 -0.48 39.60
CA MET A 24 -36.06 0.57 39.04
C MET A 24 -36.75 1.34 40.18
N PRO A 25 -36.72 2.69 40.19
CA PRO A 25 -37.51 3.48 41.14
C PRO A 25 -39.01 3.30 40.88
N ALA A 26 -39.85 3.57 41.87
CA ALA A 26 -41.30 3.59 41.66
C ALA A 26 -41.66 4.63 40.58
N GLY A 27 -42.50 4.24 39.61
CA GLY A 27 -42.82 5.07 38.43
C GLY A 27 -41.70 5.13 37.37
N GLY A 28 -40.60 4.41 37.54
CA GLY A 28 -39.53 4.29 36.54
C GLY A 28 -39.89 3.33 35.39
N PHE A 29 -39.14 3.42 34.29
CA PHE A 29 -39.31 2.60 33.08
C PHE A 29 -38.06 1.75 32.82
N HIS A 30 -38.25 0.55 32.26
CA HIS A 30 -37.17 -0.33 31.84
C HIS A 30 -37.46 -0.89 30.44
N LEU A 31 -36.54 -0.72 29.50
CA LEU A 31 -36.70 -1.13 28.10
C LEU A 31 -36.12 -2.53 27.87
N VAL A 32 -36.93 -3.44 27.32
CA VAL A 32 -36.50 -4.79 26.94
C VAL A 32 -36.84 -5.06 25.47
N TRP A 33 -35.81 -5.40 24.69
CA TRP A 33 -35.90 -5.79 23.29
C TRP A 33 -36.18 -7.29 23.15
N MET A 34 -37.39 -7.64 22.72
CA MET A 34 -37.77 -9.03 22.45
C MET A 34 -37.20 -9.52 21.11
N SER A 35 -35.89 -9.69 21.07
CA SER A 35 -35.09 -9.82 19.84
C SER A 35 -34.54 -11.23 19.60
N GLY A 36 -34.60 -12.12 20.60
CA GLY A 36 -33.99 -13.45 20.52
C GLY A 36 -32.48 -13.48 20.63
N LEU A 37 -31.85 -12.37 21.06
CA LEU A 37 -30.38 -12.26 21.13
C LEU A 37 -29.81 -12.66 22.49
N ASP A 38 -30.65 -12.72 23.53
CA ASP A 38 -30.25 -13.04 24.92
C ASP A 38 -29.05 -12.24 25.43
N ARG A 39 -29.23 -10.92 25.57
CA ARG A 39 -28.16 -10.00 26.00
C ARG A 39 -28.66 -9.09 27.10
N THR A 40 -27.82 -8.81 28.08
CA THR A 40 -28.12 -7.83 29.14
C THR A 40 -27.13 -6.66 29.13
N THR A 41 -26.30 -6.59 28.09
CA THR A 41 -25.31 -5.55 27.82
C THR A 41 -25.40 -5.11 26.35
N LEU A 42 -24.80 -3.96 26.03
CA LEU A 42 -24.75 -3.45 24.66
C LEU A 42 -23.95 -4.39 23.74
N ASP A 43 -24.34 -4.49 22.47
CA ASP A 43 -23.61 -5.28 21.48
C ASP A 43 -22.14 -4.81 21.40
N PRO A 44 -21.13 -5.70 21.52
CA PRO A 44 -19.72 -5.29 21.53
C PRO A 44 -19.28 -4.51 20.29
N LYS A 45 -19.86 -4.80 19.10
CA LYS A 45 -19.56 -4.05 17.87
C LYS A 45 -20.18 -2.67 17.91
N VAL A 46 -21.40 -2.54 18.44
CA VAL A 46 -22.08 -1.24 18.62
C VAL A 46 -21.35 -0.41 19.69
N LEU A 47 -20.91 -1.05 20.78
CA LEU A 47 -20.17 -0.38 21.84
C LEU A 47 -18.85 0.19 21.30
N ALA A 48 -18.08 -0.61 20.56
CA ALA A 48 -16.79 -0.20 19.98
C ALA A 48 -16.89 1.00 19.03
N THR A 49 -18.01 1.18 18.30
CA THR A 49 -18.17 2.24 17.28
C THR A 49 -19.04 3.43 17.72
N SER A 50 -19.67 3.37 18.90
CA SER A 50 -20.74 4.29 19.36
C SER A 50 -20.28 5.64 19.96
N THR A 51 -18.99 5.97 19.99
CA THR A 51 -18.43 6.93 20.95
C THR A 51 -18.99 8.35 20.92
N ALA A 52 -19.59 8.80 19.82
CA ALA A 52 -20.26 10.11 19.71
C ALA A 52 -21.79 10.11 19.94
N ALA A 53 -22.47 8.96 19.93
CA ALA A 53 -23.94 8.89 19.82
C ALA A 53 -24.67 8.60 21.14
N ILE A 54 -24.00 7.97 22.12
CA ILE A 54 -24.60 7.60 23.40
C ILE A 54 -23.75 8.18 24.53
N PRO A 55 -24.17 9.27 25.20
CA PRO A 55 -23.43 9.82 26.33
C PRO A 55 -23.46 8.84 27.51
N PHE A 56 -22.44 8.90 28.38
CA PHE A 56 -22.51 8.17 29.65
C PHE A 56 -23.73 8.63 30.45
N GLN A 57 -24.46 7.66 31.00
CA GLN A 57 -25.54 7.95 31.95
C GLN A 57 -24.96 8.56 33.22
N ARG A 58 -23.80 8.04 33.64
CA ARG A 58 -23.01 8.59 34.72
C ARG A 58 -21.53 8.54 34.34
N THR A 59 -20.85 9.67 34.38
CA THR A 59 -19.40 9.72 34.23
C THR A 59 -18.74 9.47 35.59
N LEU A 60 -17.77 8.55 35.61
CA LEU A 60 -16.95 8.24 36.80
C LEU A 60 -15.57 8.88 36.70
N ILE A 61 -15.01 8.95 35.49
CA ILE A 61 -13.77 9.66 35.15
C ILE A 61 -14.01 10.37 33.81
N GLU A 62 -13.91 11.71 33.82
CA GLU A 62 -14.08 12.57 32.64
C GLU A 62 -12.92 12.41 31.64
N GLU A 63 -13.19 12.66 30.35
CA GLU A 63 -12.23 12.52 29.23
C GLU A 63 -11.00 13.43 29.34
N GLY A 64 -11.13 14.59 29.99
CA GLY A 64 -10.03 15.53 30.27
C GLY A 64 -9.54 15.48 31.72
N ALA A 65 -9.87 14.44 32.50
CA ALA A 65 -9.47 14.37 33.90
C ALA A 65 -7.94 14.40 34.05
N GLU A 66 -7.45 14.94 35.17
CA GLU A 66 -6.03 14.82 35.53
C GLU A 66 -5.73 13.38 35.99
N TRP A 67 -4.66 12.81 35.45
CA TRP A 67 -4.11 11.51 35.84
C TRP A 67 -2.70 11.67 36.39
N LYS A 68 -2.35 10.75 37.28
CA LYS A 68 -0.95 10.51 37.64
C LYS A 68 -0.31 9.62 36.59
N TYR A 69 0.86 9.96 36.09
CA TYR A 69 1.54 9.20 35.05
C TYR A 69 3.04 8.99 35.29
N LEU A 70 3.56 7.91 34.70
CA LEU A 70 4.98 7.57 34.63
C LEU A 70 5.30 7.10 33.22
N ALA A 71 6.11 7.86 32.48
CA ALA A 71 6.55 7.51 31.13
C ALA A 71 7.78 6.58 31.15
N GLY A 72 7.82 5.63 30.21
CA GLY A 72 8.96 4.75 29.95
C GLY A 72 10.09 5.43 29.17
N SER A 73 11.11 4.67 28.78
CA SER A 73 12.31 5.21 28.11
C SER A 73 12.01 5.86 26.76
N SER A 74 12.70 6.95 26.45
CA SER A 74 12.66 7.70 25.19
C SER A 74 13.96 7.55 24.38
N LYS A 75 13.95 8.01 23.12
CA LYS A 75 15.09 7.88 22.20
C LYS A 75 16.34 8.57 22.75
N GLY A 76 17.39 7.78 23.07
CA GLY A 76 18.72 8.28 23.43
C GLY A 76 19.06 8.31 24.93
N GLN A 77 18.20 7.81 25.82
CA GLN A 77 18.58 7.59 27.22
C GLN A 77 19.19 6.19 27.45
N PRO A 78 20.26 6.03 28.26
CA PRO A 78 20.79 4.72 28.64
C PRO A 78 19.73 3.92 29.40
N ALA A 79 19.58 2.63 29.07
CA ALA A 79 18.64 1.70 29.70
C ALA A 79 19.04 1.28 31.14
N GLU A 80 19.63 2.19 31.91
CA GLU A 80 20.13 1.93 33.26
C GLU A 80 19.36 2.74 34.30
N GLN A 81 18.12 2.30 34.58
CA GLN A 81 17.52 2.12 35.91
C GLN A 81 16.00 1.89 35.76
N ASN A 82 15.55 0.69 36.17
CA ASN A 82 14.16 0.20 36.17
C ASN A 82 13.47 -0.06 34.81
N GLN A 83 13.78 -1.20 34.20
CA GLN A 83 12.98 -1.81 33.12
C GLN A 83 11.62 -2.35 33.59
N ASN A 84 11.42 -2.51 34.91
CA ASN A 84 10.18 -3.02 35.47
C ASN A 84 9.26 -1.87 35.89
N SER A 85 7.96 -2.05 35.69
CA SER A 85 6.95 -1.18 36.27
C SER A 85 7.02 -1.25 37.80
N PRO A 86 6.70 -0.17 38.53
CA PRO A 86 6.72 -0.18 39.99
C PRO A 86 5.83 -1.31 40.53
N ALA A 87 6.36 -2.15 41.42
CA ALA A 87 5.61 -3.32 41.90
C ALA A 87 4.28 -2.90 42.56
N GLY A 88 3.16 -3.47 42.12
CA GLY A 88 1.84 -3.15 42.67
C GLY A 88 1.26 -1.81 42.21
N TRP A 89 1.80 -1.19 41.14
CA TRP A 89 1.30 0.08 40.60
C TRP A 89 -0.14 0.03 40.03
N THR A 90 -0.86 -1.08 40.19
CA THR A 90 -2.29 -1.18 39.83
C THR A 90 -3.21 -1.27 41.05
N ALA A 91 -2.67 -1.53 42.26
CA ALA A 91 -3.43 -1.74 43.50
C ALA A 91 -3.97 -0.44 44.16
N VAL A 92 -5.07 -0.51 44.91
CA VAL A 92 -5.70 0.70 45.49
C VAL A 92 -4.81 1.48 46.47
N ASP A 93 -3.91 0.79 47.16
CA ASP A 93 -3.11 1.36 48.27
C ASP A 93 -1.65 1.67 47.88
N PHE A 94 -1.32 1.64 46.59
CA PHE A 94 0.03 2.00 46.13
C PHE A 94 0.29 3.49 46.31
N ASP A 95 1.51 3.82 46.72
CA ASP A 95 1.99 5.19 46.83
C ASP A 95 2.51 5.71 45.47
N ASP A 96 1.66 6.48 44.78
CA ASP A 96 1.96 7.12 43.50
C ASP A 96 2.39 8.59 43.67
N SER A 97 2.92 8.98 44.84
CA SER A 97 3.46 10.33 45.05
C SER A 97 4.62 10.68 44.10
N GLY A 98 5.30 9.66 43.56
CA GLY A 98 6.39 9.82 42.59
C GLY A 98 5.95 9.93 41.13
N PHE A 99 4.65 9.84 40.83
CA PHE A 99 4.13 9.98 39.46
C PHE A 99 3.92 11.46 39.14
N ALA A 100 4.20 11.85 37.89
CA ALA A 100 3.87 13.18 37.40
C ALA A 100 2.33 13.33 37.26
N VAL A 101 1.81 14.55 37.17
CA VAL A 101 0.38 14.81 37.00
C VAL A 101 0.14 15.55 35.69
N GLY A 102 -0.86 15.14 34.92
CA GLY A 102 -1.28 15.83 33.69
C GLY A 102 -2.68 15.43 33.24
N PRO A 103 -3.37 16.25 32.43
CA PRO A 103 -4.66 15.90 31.84
C PRO A 103 -4.54 14.75 30.82
N ALA A 104 -5.59 13.93 30.68
CA ALA A 104 -5.69 12.89 29.66
C ALA A 104 -5.53 13.43 28.22
N GLY A 105 -4.87 12.65 27.37
CA GLY A 105 -4.19 13.14 26.16
C GLY A 105 -2.68 12.99 26.29
N PHE A 106 -2.22 11.78 26.63
CA PHE A 106 -0.81 11.51 26.86
C PHE A 106 -0.16 11.02 25.58
N GLY A 107 0.77 11.79 25.02
CA GLY A 107 1.30 11.43 23.71
C GLY A 107 2.37 12.35 23.12
N TYR A 108 2.77 12.08 21.89
CA TYR A 108 3.68 12.91 21.10
C TYR A 108 3.42 12.72 19.60
N GLY A 109 3.87 13.66 18.76
CA GLY A 109 3.98 13.48 17.30
C GLY A 109 2.90 14.18 16.45
N ASP A 110 1.73 14.47 17.02
CA ASP A 110 0.56 15.02 16.31
C ASP A 110 0.17 16.46 16.73
N GLU A 111 0.80 17.01 17.77
CA GLU A 111 0.54 18.33 18.36
C GLU A 111 -0.87 18.52 18.96
N ASP A 112 -1.61 17.44 19.25
CA ASP A 112 -2.97 17.52 19.80
C ASP A 112 -3.12 17.01 21.25
N ASP A 113 -2.04 16.47 21.81
CA ASP A 113 -1.98 15.91 23.16
C ASP A 113 -2.00 16.97 24.28
N ALA A 114 -2.86 16.77 25.27
CA ALA A 114 -2.98 17.63 26.44
C ALA A 114 -1.79 17.49 27.41
N THR A 115 -1.19 16.30 27.48
CA THR A 115 0.06 16.00 28.20
C THR A 115 1.09 15.46 27.21
N VAL A 116 2.03 16.31 26.82
CA VAL A 116 3.09 15.95 25.88
C VAL A 116 4.16 15.07 26.57
N LEU A 117 4.39 13.90 25.99
CA LEU A 117 5.41 12.94 26.37
C LEU A 117 6.69 13.12 25.53
N PRO A 118 7.85 12.64 26.02
CA PRO A 118 9.07 12.64 25.22
C PRO A 118 8.94 11.77 23.96
N ASN A 119 9.48 12.24 22.83
CA ASN A 119 9.50 11.50 21.57
C ASN A 119 10.22 10.14 21.73
N GLY A 120 9.59 9.09 21.22
CA GLY A 120 10.06 7.71 21.32
C GLY A 120 9.65 7.01 22.62
N THR A 121 8.69 7.56 23.36
CA THR A 121 8.09 6.87 24.52
C THR A 121 7.37 5.61 24.02
N THR A 122 7.77 4.45 24.56
CA THR A 122 7.15 3.15 24.21
C THR A 122 5.99 2.77 25.10
N VAL A 123 6.02 3.21 26.36
CA VAL A 123 5.00 2.91 27.37
C VAL A 123 4.74 4.14 28.22
N VAL A 124 3.48 4.40 28.56
CA VAL A 124 3.11 5.32 29.63
C VAL A 124 2.16 4.62 30.61
N LEU A 125 2.50 4.65 31.90
CA LEU A 125 1.63 4.16 32.97
C LEU A 125 0.79 5.31 33.49
N LEU A 126 -0.53 5.13 33.56
CA LEU A 126 -1.51 6.10 33.99
C LEU A 126 -2.26 5.58 35.20
N ARG A 127 -2.59 6.46 36.15
CA ARG A 127 -3.33 6.11 37.35
C ARG A 127 -4.30 7.21 37.75
N ARG A 128 -5.54 6.81 38.05
CA ARG A 128 -6.58 7.73 38.53
C ARG A 128 -7.39 7.11 39.65
N GLU A 129 -7.48 7.85 40.74
CA GLU A 129 -8.41 7.56 41.82
C GLU A 129 -9.79 8.14 41.52
N PHE A 130 -10.86 7.44 41.87
CA PHE A 130 -12.23 7.95 41.84
C PHE A 130 -13.02 7.40 43.02
N THR A 131 -14.12 8.06 43.39
CA THR A 131 -14.94 7.67 44.55
C THR A 131 -16.33 7.25 44.13
N LEU A 132 -16.86 6.24 44.81
CA LEU A 132 -18.22 5.75 44.63
C LEU A 132 -18.99 5.82 45.96
N ASP A 133 -19.97 6.71 46.04
CA ASP A 133 -20.81 6.85 47.24
C ASP A 133 -21.71 5.63 47.48
N ASN A 134 -22.16 5.02 46.39
CA ASN A 134 -23.01 3.84 46.33
C ASN A 134 -22.51 2.87 45.24
N PRO A 135 -22.69 1.55 45.41
CA PRO A 135 -22.42 0.58 44.35
C PRO A 135 -23.23 0.89 43.09
N LEU A 136 -22.65 0.63 41.93
CA LEU A 136 -23.29 0.79 40.62
C LEU A 136 -24.28 -0.37 40.44
N TYR A 137 -25.53 -0.18 40.89
CA TYR A 137 -26.58 -1.16 40.69
C TYR A 137 -27.25 -0.89 39.34
N SER A 138 -27.27 -1.88 38.45
CA SER A 138 -28.05 -1.86 37.17
C SER A 138 -27.51 -0.97 36.05
N GLU A 139 -26.21 -0.71 36.01
CA GLU A 139 -25.57 0.05 34.92
C GLU A 139 -24.42 -0.79 34.32
N SER A 140 -24.21 -0.71 33.01
CA SER A 140 -23.05 -1.31 32.35
C SER A 140 -21.83 -0.44 32.58
N LEU A 141 -20.75 -0.98 33.15
CA LEU A 141 -19.50 -0.25 33.39
C LEU A 141 -18.67 -0.22 32.11
N ILE A 142 -18.38 0.97 31.57
CA ILE A 142 -17.75 1.13 30.27
C ILE A 142 -16.47 1.95 30.39
N LEU A 143 -15.37 1.42 29.86
CA LEU A 143 -14.12 2.12 29.63
C LEU A 143 -14.10 2.66 28.20
N GLN A 144 -13.91 3.96 28.02
CA GLN A 144 -13.70 4.57 26.71
C GLN A 144 -12.23 4.99 26.60
N VAL A 145 -11.56 4.61 25.50
CA VAL A 145 -10.15 4.93 25.27
C VAL A 145 -9.97 5.31 23.80
N ASP A 146 -9.44 6.51 23.55
CA ASP A 146 -8.74 6.81 22.29
C ASP A 146 -7.28 6.41 22.48
N TYR A 147 -6.75 5.53 21.63
CA TYR A 147 -5.41 5.00 21.79
C TYR A 147 -4.76 4.80 20.43
N ASP A 148 -3.44 4.92 20.40
CA ASP A 148 -2.62 4.63 19.23
C ASP A 148 -2.39 3.12 19.10
N ASP A 149 -1.20 2.59 19.32
CA ASP A 149 -0.93 1.18 19.00
C ASP A 149 -1.56 0.14 19.95
N GLY A 150 -1.64 0.41 21.27
CA GLY A 150 -2.26 -0.53 22.22
C GLY A 150 -2.34 -0.06 23.67
N PHE A 151 -3.08 -0.81 24.50
CA PHE A 151 -3.16 -0.55 25.94
C PHE A 151 -3.53 -1.78 26.80
N ALA A 152 -3.35 -1.67 28.11
CA ALA A 152 -3.95 -2.56 29.12
C ALA A 152 -4.48 -1.78 30.33
N ALA A 153 -5.71 -2.08 30.76
CA ALA A 153 -6.41 -1.40 31.85
C ALA A 153 -6.66 -2.32 33.06
N TYR A 154 -6.55 -1.76 34.25
CA TYR A 154 -6.67 -2.43 35.55
C TYR A 154 -7.62 -1.68 36.47
N LEU A 155 -8.57 -2.40 37.07
CA LEU A 155 -9.50 -1.87 38.07
C LEU A 155 -9.15 -2.47 39.43
N ASN A 156 -8.79 -1.62 40.39
CA ASN A 156 -8.43 -2.01 41.76
C ASN A 156 -7.41 -3.16 41.84
N GLY A 157 -6.45 -3.21 40.90
CA GLY A 157 -5.37 -4.20 40.84
C GLY A 157 -5.60 -5.39 39.91
N ILE A 158 -6.80 -5.55 39.33
CA ILE A 158 -7.11 -6.66 38.41
C ILE A 158 -7.19 -6.15 36.98
N ARG A 159 -6.59 -6.86 36.02
CA ARG A 159 -6.67 -6.52 34.59
C ARG A 159 -8.09 -6.75 34.08
N VAL A 160 -8.71 -5.73 33.50
CA VAL A 160 -10.12 -5.74 33.08
C VAL A 160 -10.32 -5.50 31.58
N ALA A 161 -9.34 -4.91 30.88
CA ALA A 161 -9.37 -4.74 29.43
C ALA A 161 -7.96 -4.62 28.84
N ALA A 162 -7.83 -4.92 27.55
CA ALA A 162 -6.62 -4.67 26.77
C ALA A 162 -6.88 -4.71 25.26
N ALA A 163 -6.14 -3.91 24.51
CA ALA A 163 -6.05 -3.96 23.05
C ALA A 163 -4.58 -3.98 22.63
N ASN A 164 -4.21 -4.88 21.72
CA ASN A 164 -2.83 -5.08 21.24
C ASN A 164 -1.74 -5.23 22.32
N CYS A 165 -2.07 -5.45 23.59
CA CYS A 165 -1.09 -5.62 24.67
C CYS A 165 -0.72 -7.11 24.86
N PRO A 166 0.57 -7.46 24.94
CA PRO A 166 1.02 -8.81 25.28
C PRO A 166 0.40 -9.39 26.56
N PRO A 167 0.35 -10.73 26.71
CA PRO A 167 -0.04 -11.36 27.96
C PRO A 167 0.96 -11.03 29.09
N GLY A 168 0.45 -10.91 30.33
CA GLY A 168 1.24 -10.50 31.50
C GLY A 168 1.06 -9.02 31.89
N GLU A 169 1.74 -8.59 32.95
CA GLU A 169 1.75 -7.18 33.38
C GLU A 169 2.79 -6.39 32.55
N PRO A 170 2.40 -5.27 31.90
CA PRO A 170 3.32 -4.46 31.11
C PRO A 170 4.47 -3.92 31.95
N LYS A 171 5.69 -4.10 31.43
CA LYS A 171 6.93 -3.44 31.85
C LYS A 171 7.06 -2.09 31.14
N LEU A 172 7.92 -1.19 31.65
CA LEU A 172 8.25 0.11 31.01
C LEU A 172 8.99 0.02 29.65
N THR A 173 9.12 -1.20 29.12
CA THR A 173 9.73 -1.56 27.83
C THR A 173 8.81 -2.42 26.96
N THR A 174 7.57 -2.66 27.41
CA THR A 174 6.62 -3.51 26.67
C THR A 174 6.14 -2.79 25.42
N VAL A 175 6.01 -3.51 24.32
CA VAL A 175 5.48 -2.97 23.06
C VAL A 175 4.17 -3.65 22.68
N ALA A 176 3.37 -2.97 21.86
CA ALA A 176 2.14 -3.51 21.32
C ALA A 176 2.39 -4.63 20.29
N ASN A 177 1.46 -5.59 20.18
CA ASN A 177 1.48 -6.72 19.25
C ASN A 177 1.05 -6.37 17.82
N GLY A 178 0.53 -5.16 17.61
CA GLY A 178 -0.01 -4.69 16.35
C GLY A 178 -0.16 -3.18 16.37
N SER A 179 -0.32 -2.59 15.19
CA SER A 179 -0.52 -1.15 15.03
C SER A 179 -2.00 -0.78 15.08
N HIS A 180 -2.30 0.38 15.65
CA HIS A 180 -3.60 1.03 15.66
C HIS A 180 -3.36 2.54 15.75
N GLU A 181 -4.29 3.35 15.23
CA GLU A 181 -4.09 4.81 15.11
C GLU A 181 -5.11 5.52 15.99
N ALA A 182 -4.66 6.49 16.78
CA ALA A 182 -5.54 7.35 17.55
C ALA A 182 -6.35 8.30 16.64
N GLY A 183 -7.45 8.84 17.17
CA GLY A 183 -8.31 9.81 16.47
C GLY A 183 -9.80 9.47 16.50
N SER A 184 -10.15 8.31 17.06
CA SER A 184 -11.52 7.99 17.47
C SER A 184 -11.49 7.09 18.69
N SER A 185 -12.13 7.53 19.78
CA SER A 185 -12.29 6.68 20.95
C SER A 185 -13.04 5.39 20.61
N GLU A 186 -12.63 4.29 21.26
CA GLU A 186 -13.34 3.02 21.33
C GLU A 186 -13.88 2.78 22.75
N ARG A 187 -14.89 1.93 22.91
CA ARG A 187 -15.43 1.55 24.22
C ARG A 187 -15.33 0.04 24.48
N PHE A 188 -14.98 -0.28 25.72
CA PHE A 188 -14.79 -1.63 26.25
C PHE A 188 -15.76 -1.87 27.40
N ASP A 189 -16.50 -2.98 27.35
CA ASP A 189 -17.44 -3.39 28.40
C ASP A 189 -16.68 -4.01 29.57
N LEU A 190 -16.71 -3.36 30.73
CA LEU A 190 -16.12 -3.84 31.97
C LEU A 190 -17.19 -4.38 32.94
N SER A 191 -18.43 -4.56 32.51
CA SER A 191 -19.56 -4.92 33.39
C SER A 191 -19.35 -6.26 34.10
N ALA A 192 -18.64 -7.22 33.49
CA ALA A 192 -18.26 -8.48 34.13
C ALA A 192 -17.31 -8.29 35.33
N HIS A 193 -16.71 -7.11 35.48
CA HIS A 193 -15.78 -6.75 36.54
C HIS A 193 -16.35 -5.71 37.53
N ILE A 194 -17.65 -5.43 37.45
CA ILE A 194 -18.30 -4.41 38.29
C ILE A 194 -18.18 -4.72 39.80
N ASP A 195 -18.11 -6.01 40.15
CA ASP A 195 -17.93 -6.48 41.53
C ASP A 195 -16.56 -6.10 42.13
N LEU A 196 -15.60 -5.67 41.31
CA LEU A 196 -14.32 -5.15 41.78
C LEU A 196 -14.45 -3.75 42.39
N LEU A 197 -15.53 -3.03 42.09
CA LEU A 197 -15.76 -1.68 42.59
C LEU A 197 -16.09 -1.70 44.08
N ARG A 198 -15.43 -0.80 44.81
CA ARG A 198 -15.58 -0.62 46.26
C ARG A 198 -16.45 0.59 46.51
N ARG A 199 -17.24 0.55 47.59
CA ARG A 199 -17.80 1.79 48.14
C ARG A 199 -16.65 2.64 48.69
N GLY A 200 -16.61 3.92 48.33
CA GLY A 200 -15.48 4.80 48.62
C GLY A 200 -14.42 4.78 47.53
N LYS A 201 -13.15 4.66 47.92
CA LYS A 201 -11.98 4.81 47.04
C LYS A 201 -11.82 3.65 46.05
N ASN A 202 -11.65 3.99 44.77
CA ASN A 202 -11.32 3.08 43.67
C ASN A 202 -10.17 3.65 42.84
N VAL A 203 -9.49 2.79 42.09
CA VAL A 203 -8.38 3.14 41.20
C VAL A 203 -8.55 2.47 39.84
N LEU A 204 -8.48 3.27 38.77
CA LEU A 204 -8.27 2.82 37.41
C LEU A 204 -6.81 3.09 37.02
N ALA A 205 -6.09 2.06 36.60
CA ALA A 205 -4.71 2.15 36.13
C ALA A 205 -4.60 1.63 34.69
N ILE A 206 -3.84 2.30 33.82
CA ILE A 206 -3.76 1.98 32.40
C ILE A 206 -2.31 2.06 31.93
N ALA A 207 -1.85 1.10 31.14
CA ALA A 207 -0.59 1.19 30.40
C ALA A 207 -0.90 1.43 28.92
N GLY A 208 -0.53 2.60 28.38
CA GLY A 208 -0.57 2.88 26.93
C GLY A 208 0.74 2.48 26.26
N LEU A 209 0.68 1.93 25.05
CA LEU A 209 1.79 1.24 24.38
C LEU A 209 1.96 1.71 22.94
N ASN A 210 3.21 1.74 22.50
CA ASN A 210 3.63 1.79 21.10
C ASN A 210 4.19 0.45 20.62
N THR A 211 4.21 0.24 19.31
CA THR A 211 4.81 -0.93 18.64
C THR A 211 6.34 -0.93 18.69
N HIS A 212 6.98 0.25 18.69
CA HIS A 212 8.43 0.40 18.83
C HIS A 212 8.88 1.83 19.20
N PRO A 213 10.11 2.03 19.71
CA PRO A 213 10.64 3.36 20.08
C PRO A 213 10.79 4.35 18.93
N GLU A 214 10.71 3.89 17.67
CA GLU A 214 10.77 4.74 16.48
C GLU A 214 9.38 5.12 15.94
N SER A 215 8.32 4.89 16.72
CA SER A 215 6.96 5.25 16.32
C SER A 215 6.90 6.76 16.10
N SER A 216 6.19 7.19 15.07
CA SER A 216 6.00 8.61 14.74
C SER A 216 5.30 9.37 15.85
N ASP A 217 4.44 8.66 16.59
CA ASP A 217 3.46 9.18 17.51
C ASP A 217 3.11 8.15 18.58
N LEU A 218 2.41 8.61 19.62
CA LEU A 218 1.73 7.85 20.66
C LEU A 218 0.61 8.76 21.12
N SER A 219 -0.61 8.25 21.35
CA SER A 219 -1.66 9.01 22.02
C SER A 219 -2.51 8.08 22.88
N ILE A 220 -2.89 8.50 24.09
CA ILE A 220 -3.86 7.79 24.93
C ILE A 220 -4.75 8.75 25.73
N LYS A 221 -6.08 8.64 25.55
CA LYS A 221 -7.12 9.47 26.17
C LYS A 221 -8.22 8.58 26.78
N PRO A 222 -8.10 8.18 28.07
CA PRO A 222 -9.08 7.32 28.73
C PRO A 222 -10.16 8.08 29.53
N SER A 223 -11.39 7.57 29.50
CA SER A 223 -12.51 7.94 30.38
C SER A 223 -13.28 6.71 30.86
N LEU A 224 -14.01 6.84 31.97
CA LEU A 224 -14.78 5.76 32.57
C LEU A 224 -16.18 6.25 32.91
N GLY A 225 -17.19 5.49 32.56
CA GLY A 225 -18.57 5.82 32.90
C GLY A 225 -19.48 4.61 32.86
N THR A 226 -20.77 4.87 32.93
CA THR A 226 -21.78 3.83 32.84
C THR A 226 -22.82 4.12 31.78
N LEU A 227 -23.41 3.06 31.24
CA LEU A 227 -24.53 3.12 30.30
C LEU A 227 -25.73 2.33 30.85
N LEU A 228 -26.93 2.68 30.40
CA LEU A 228 -28.12 1.88 30.65
C LEU A 228 -27.93 0.47 30.02
N PRO A 229 -28.31 -0.61 30.72
CA PRO A 229 -28.24 -1.96 30.17
C PRO A 229 -29.19 -2.10 28.97
N ALA A 230 -28.68 -2.62 27.85
CA ALA A 230 -29.50 -3.00 26.71
C ALA A 230 -30.03 -4.43 26.93
N CYS A 231 -31.23 -4.54 27.49
CA CYS A 231 -31.85 -5.84 27.71
C CYS A 231 -32.46 -6.36 26.40
N HIS A 232 -31.92 -7.45 25.88
CA HIS A 232 -32.43 -8.23 24.77
C HIS A 232 -32.87 -9.61 25.28
N ALA A 233 -34.16 -9.90 25.24
CA ALA A 233 -34.66 -11.21 25.66
C ALA A 233 -34.18 -12.35 24.74
N SER A 234 -34.16 -13.56 25.29
CA SER A 234 -33.81 -14.81 24.59
C SER A 234 -34.84 -15.25 23.53
N PHE A 235 -35.95 -14.53 23.40
CA PHE A 235 -37.03 -14.84 22.45
C PHE A 235 -37.56 -13.60 21.72
N ARG A 236 -38.35 -13.85 20.67
CA ARG A 236 -39.01 -12.83 19.84
C ARG A 236 -40.52 -12.90 20.02
N LEU A 237 -41.17 -11.73 20.08
CA LEU A 237 -42.62 -11.67 20.00
C LEU A 237 -43.10 -12.06 18.59
N LYS A 238 -44.23 -12.76 18.53
CA LYS A 238 -44.84 -13.20 17.27
C LYS A 238 -45.53 -12.01 16.61
N LYS A 239 -45.19 -11.69 15.36
CA LYS A 239 -45.81 -10.58 14.61
C LYS A 239 -47.35 -10.67 14.52
N LYS A 240 -47.91 -11.89 14.52
CA LYS A 240 -49.36 -12.15 14.44
C LYS A 240 -50.09 -12.04 15.80
N GLY A 241 -49.37 -11.77 16.89
CA GLY A 241 -49.92 -11.74 18.25
C GLY A 241 -49.52 -12.95 19.09
N GLY A 242 -49.71 -12.83 20.40
CA GLY A 242 -49.36 -13.83 21.40
C GLY A 242 -49.62 -13.31 22.81
N THR A 243 -49.05 -13.99 23.80
CA THR A 243 -49.09 -13.56 25.20
C THR A 243 -47.67 -13.31 25.70
N LEU A 244 -47.51 -12.36 26.60
CA LEU A 244 -46.28 -12.09 27.33
C LEU A 244 -46.62 -12.03 28.82
N HIS A 245 -45.89 -12.79 29.62
CA HIS A 245 -46.06 -12.87 31.07
C HIS A 245 -44.83 -12.32 31.77
N LEU A 246 -45.07 -11.57 32.84
CA LEU A 246 -44.08 -11.20 33.84
C LEU A 246 -44.27 -12.12 35.05
N ILE A 247 -43.27 -12.95 35.34
CA ILE A 247 -43.31 -13.91 36.45
C ILE A 247 -42.54 -13.34 37.65
N ALA A 248 -43.16 -13.34 38.82
CA ALA A 248 -42.58 -12.89 40.08
C ALA A 248 -41.56 -13.90 40.63
N PRO A 249 -40.68 -13.49 41.57
CA PRO A 249 -39.69 -14.38 42.20
C PRO A 249 -40.26 -15.60 42.93
N ASP A 250 -41.54 -15.54 43.35
CA ASP A 250 -42.25 -16.66 43.98
C ASP A 250 -42.90 -17.62 42.96
N GLY A 251 -42.74 -17.36 41.66
CA GLY A 251 -43.29 -18.16 40.56
C GLY A 251 -44.72 -17.79 40.15
N THR A 252 -45.34 -16.78 40.78
CA THR A 252 -46.66 -16.30 40.39
C THR A 252 -46.61 -15.35 39.19
N ILE A 253 -47.71 -15.20 38.44
CA ILE A 253 -47.81 -14.21 37.36
C ILE A 253 -48.01 -12.84 38.01
N ALA A 254 -47.01 -11.96 37.85
CA ALA A 254 -47.04 -10.59 38.36
C ALA A 254 -47.87 -9.66 37.47
N ASP A 255 -47.76 -9.82 36.15
CA ASP A 255 -48.59 -9.14 35.15
C ASP A 255 -48.59 -9.96 33.84
N GLU A 256 -49.59 -9.75 33.00
CA GLU A 256 -49.67 -10.37 31.68
C GLU A 256 -50.32 -9.48 30.63
N ILE A 257 -49.94 -9.70 29.39
CA ILE A 257 -50.56 -9.06 28.24
C ILE A 257 -50.78 -10.06 27.11
N GLN A 258 -52.01 -10.16 26.65
CA GLN A 258 -52.33 -10.72 25.34
C GLN A 258 -52.29 -9.60 24.30
N TYR A 259 -51.32 -9.66 23.39
CA TYR A 259 -51.18 -8.68 22.31
C TYR A 259 -51.59 -9.30 20.97
N PRO A 260 -52.33 -8.59 20.11
CA PRO A 260 -52.71 -9.11 18.80
C PRO A 260 -51.62 -8.78 17.76
N SER A 261 -51.96 -8.85 16.47
CA SER A 261 -51.00 -8.60 15.39
C SER A 261 -50.40 -7.20 15.48
N GLN A 262 -49.08 -7.13 15.55
CA GLN A 262 -48.33 -5.88 15.63
C GLN A 262 -48.32 -5.15 14.28
N GLN A 263 -48.37 -3.82 14.32
CA GLN A 263 -48.17 -2.94 13.16
C GLN A 263 -46.89 -2.10 13.36
N PRO A 264 -46.08 -1.88 12.32
CA PRO A 264 -44.96 -0.95 12.40
C PRO A 264 -45.40 0.43 12.86
N ASP A 265 -44.55 1.10 13.63
CA ASP A 265 -44.73 2.47 14.14
C ASP A 265 -46.00 2.71 14.97
N GLN A 266 -46.70 1.67 15.43
CA GLN A 266 -47.83 1.77 16.35
C GLN A 266 -47.57 0.87 17.56
N THR A 267 -47.91 1.36 18.75
CA THR A 267 -47.63 0.64 20.01
C THR A 267 -48.92 0.28 20.73
N LEU A 268 -48.93 -0.88 21.37
CA LEU A 268 -49.96 -1.28 22.33
C LEU A 268 -49.46 -0.93 23.72
N GLY A 269 -50.20 -0.10 24.45
CA GLY A 269 -49.83 0.40 25.78
C GLY A 269 -51.03 0.55 26.71
N ARG A 270 -50.79 0.67 28.02
CA ARG A 270 -51.82 1.07 28.99
C ARG A 270 -52.16 2.55 28.82
N ILE A 271 -53.44 2.92 28.98
CA ILE A 271 -53.92 4.31 28.85
C ILE A 271 -53.34 5.20 29.95
N ASP A 272 -53.43 4.77 31.21
CA ASP A 272 -52.65 5.31 32.32
C ASP A 272 -51.70 4.22 32.83
N SER A 273 -50.40 4.49 32.77
CA SER A 273 -49.37 3.57 33.27
C SER A 273 -49.41 3.38 34.79
N HIS A 274 -50.14 4.23 35.53
CA HIS A 274 -50.27 4.18 36.99
C HIS A 274 -51.60 3.62 37.47
N ASP A 275 -52.59 3.46 36.58
CA ASP A 275 -53.90 2.91 36.89
C ASP A 275 -54.20 1.67 36.03
N PRO A 276 -54.06 0.46 36.61
CA PRO A 276 -54.27 -0.78 35.88
C PRO A 276 -55.73 -1.00 35.42
N GLU A 277 -56.70 -0.24 35.95
CA GLU A 277 -58.12 -0.33 35.54
C GLU A 277 -58.42 0.42 34.23
N THR A 278 -57.53 1.29 33.77
CA THR A 278 -57.74 2.10 32.55
C THR A 278 -57.61 1.33 31.23
N GLY A 279 -57.14 0.08 31.27
CA GLY A 279 -57.09 -0.82 30.10
C GLY A 279 -55.96 -0.55 29.10
N TRP A 280 -55.89 -1.39 28.06
CA TRP A 280 -54.90 -1.32 26.98
C TRP A 280 -55.47 -0.65 25.72
N SER A 281 -54.67 0.14 25.03
CA SER A 281 -55.05 0.80 23.77
C SER A 281 -53.86 1.02 22.84
N TYR A 282 -54.15 1.37 21.59
CA TYR A 282 -53.11 1.65 20.58
C TYR A 282 -52.74 3.12 20.55
N PHE A 283 -51.44 3.38 20.56
CA PHE A 283 -50.85 4.70 20.37
C PHE A 283 -50.19 4.75 19.00
N LEU A 284 -50.41 5.85 18.28
CA LEU A 284 -49.77 6.12 16.99
C LEU A 284 -48.30 6.52 17.11
N THR A 285 -47.86 6.90 18.31
CA THR A 285 -46.49 7.36 18.55
C THR A 285 -45.84 6.50 19.63
N PRO A 286 -44.82 5.69 19.27
CA PRO A 286 -44.04 4.94 20.24
C PRO A 286 -43.32 5.87 21.23
N THR A 287 -43.33 5.52 22.52
CA THR A 287 -42.71 6.30 23.61
C THR A 287 -41.72 5.45 24.44
N PRO A 288 -40.68 4.87 23.80
CA PRO A 288 -39.76 3.97 24.50
C PRO A 288 -39.02 4.68 25.64
N GLY A 289 -39.07 4.09 26.83
CA GLY A 289 -38.39 4.61 28.03
C GLY A 289 -39.11 5.77 28.74
N SER A 290 -40.32 6.13 28.31
CA SER A 290 -41.18 7.12 28.95
C SER A 290 -42.62 6.63 29.09
N ALA A 291 -43.48 7.41 29.75
CA ALA A 291 -44.90 7.12 29.84
C ALA A 291 -45.56 7.17 28.46
N ASN A 292 -46.54 6.29 28.23
CA ASN A 292 -47.36 6.32 27.02
C ASN A 292 -48.07 7.67 26.91
N ALA A 293 -48.02 8.28 25.72
CA ALA A 293 -48.61 9.58 25.47
C ALA A 293 -49.23 9.63 24.07
N GLY A 294 -50.23 10.51 23.92
CA GLY A 294 -50.90 10.77 22.65
C GLY A 294 -52.30 10.15 22.55
N PRO A 295 -52.98 10.36 21.42
CA PRO A 295 -54.32 9.83 21.16
C PRO A 295 -54.30 8.29 21.12
N THR A 296 -55.33 7.70 21.72
CA THR A 296 -55.54 6.26 21.80
C THR A 296 -56.54 5.77 20.75
N GLN A 297 -56.44 4.50 20.37
CA GLN A 297 -57.33 3.86 19.40
C GLN A 297 -57.70 2.42 19.79
N GLU A 298 -58.90 2.01 19.41
CA GLU A 298 -59.42 0.67 19.73
C GLU A 298 -58.69 -0.45 18.96
N ALA A 299 -58.10 -0.13 17.81
CA ALA A 299 -57.34 -1.06 16.98
C ALA A 299 -56.20 -0.33 16.24
N PRO A 300 -55.18 -1.06 15.73
CA PRO A 300 -54.18 -0.46 14.85
C PRO A 300 -54.83 0.10 13.58
N ILE A 301 -54.45 1.31 13.18
CA ILE A 301 -54.83 1.84 11.86
C ILE A 301 -54.01 1.11 10.80
N LYS A 302 -54.70 0.49 9.85
CA LYS A 302 -54.11 0.07 8.59
C LYS A 302 -54.49 1.11 7.56
N SER A 303 -53.51 1.87 7.10
CA SER A 303 -53.69 2.86 6.05
C SER A 303 -52.64 2.66 4.96
N ARG A 304 -53.09 2.69 3.72
CA ARG A 304 -52.24 2.72 2.52
C ARG A 304 -52.62 3.93 1.69
N ILE A 305 -51.65 4.80 1.45
CA ILE A 305 -51.79 5.92 0.51
C ILE A 305 -51.49 5.42 -0.90
N SER A 306 -52.37 5.76 -1.84
CA SER A 306 -52.21 5.47 -3.25
C SER A 306 -52.25 6.78 -4.05
N PHE A 307 -51.49 6.83 -5.14
CA PHE A 307 -51.39 8.00 -6.00
C PHE A 307 -52.10 7.71 -7.33
N PHE A 308 -52.91 8.64 -7.82
CA PHE A 308 -53.58 8.52 -9.09
C PHE A 308 -53.39 9.78 -9.95
N PRO A 309 -52.94 9.65 -11.21
CA PRO A 309 -52.47 8.41 -11.85
C PRO A 309 -51.16 7.90 -11.22
N GLU A 310 -50.78 6.65 -11.49
CA GLU A 310 -49.57 6.05 -10.91
C GLU A 310 -48.30 6.84 -11.33
N PRO A 311 -47.25 6.89 -10.49
CA PRO A 311 -46.00 7.58 -10.83
C PRO A 311 -45.32 6.99 -12.07
N GLY A 312 -44.78 7.88 -12.90
CA GLY A 312 -44.21 7.59 -14.21
C GLY A 312 -43.93 8.87 -14.99
N ALA A 313 -43.77 8.75 -16.31
CA ALA A 313 -43.57 9.90 -17.20
C ALA A 313 -44.87 10.56 -17.66
N TYR A 314 -44.90 11.89 -17.53
CA TYR A 314 -45.99 12.77 -17.94
C TYR A 314 -45.41 14.04 -18.59
N PRO A 315 -44.98 14.00 -19.87
CA PRO A 315 -44.27 15.11 -20.52
C PRO A 315 -45.04 16.44 -20.51
N GLU A 316 -46.36 16.40 -20.61
CA GLU A 316 -47.26 17.57 -20.61
C GLU A 316 -47.67 18.03 -19.19
N GLY A 317 -47.15 17.38 -18.15
CA GLY A 317 -47.60 17.53 -16.77
C GLY A 317 -48.81 16.66 -16.41
N VAL A 318 -49.13 16.60 -15.12
CA VAL A 318 -50.20 15.76 -14.58
C VAL A 318 -50.78 16.34 -13.29
N GLU A 319 -52.07 16.09 -13.06
CA GLU A 319 -52.74 16.38 -11.79
C GLU A 319 -52.80 15.10 -10.95
N VAL A 320 -52.16 15.11 -9.79
CA VAL A 320 -52.05 13.92 -8.92
C VAL A 320 -53.08 14.00 -7.79
N GLN A 321 -53.96 12.99 -7.74
CA GLN A 321 -54.89 12.78 -6.65
C GLN A 321 -54.34 11.72 -5.69
N LEU A 322 -54.36 12.02 -4.39
CA LEU A 322 -54.05 11.05 -3.35
C LEU A 322 -55.35 10.41 -2.83
N SER A 323 -55.30 9.11 -2.61
CA SER A 323 -56.40 8.36 -2.00
C SER A 323 -55.86 7.47 -0.89
N GLN A 324 -56.75 7.05 0.00
CA GLN A 324 -56.41 6.17 1.10
C GLN A 324 -57.47 5.10 1.32
N GLU A 325 -57.01 3.95 1.78
CA GLU A 325 -57.86 2.90 2.35
C GLU A 325 -57.58 2.84 3.85
N SER A 326 -58.50 3.36 4.66
CA SER A 326 -58.43 3.34 6.13
C SER A 326 -59.83 3.22 6.71
N TRP A 327 -59.97 2.46 7.79
CA TRP A 327 -61.22 2.39 8.56
C TRP A 327 -61.42 3.62 9.46
N ALA A 328 -60.33 4.31 9.81
CA ALA A 328 -60.35 5.57 10.57
C ALA A 328 -60.29 6.77 9.61
N GLY A 329 -60.98 7.87 9.98
CA GLY A 329 -60.88 9.13 9.27
C GLY A 329 -59.51 9.77 9.51
N ILE A 330 -58.70 9.89 8.46
CA ILE A 330 -57.35 10.44 8.53
C ILE A 330 -57.16 11.52 7.47
N ASP A 331 -56.37 12.55 7.81
CA ASP A 331 -55.98 13.64 6.93
C ASP A 331 -54.73 13.25 6.13
N ILE A 332 -54.78 13.29 4.79
CA ILE A 332 -53.58 13.07 3.97
C ILE A 332 -52.76 14.36 3.92
N ARG A 333 -51.51 14.30 4.36
CA ARG A 333 -50.55 15.40 4.31
C ARG A 333 -49.41 15.05 3.37
N TYR A 334 -48.88 16.02 2.64
CA TYR A 334 -47.82 15.77 1.66
C TYR A 334 -46.71 16.83 1.64
N THR A 335 -45.57 16.48 1.06
CA THR A 335 -44.42 17.35 0.83
C THR A 335 -43.85 17.12 -0.57
N LEU A 336 -43.14 18.14 -1.09
CA LEU A 336 -42.56 18.13 -2.44
C LEU A 336 -41.02 18.25 -2.46
N ASP A 337 -40.40 18.48 -1.31
CA ASP A 337 -38.97 18.77 -1.16
C ASP A 337 -38.15 17.58 -0.64
N GLY A 338 -38.82 16.46 -0.37
CA GLY A 338 -38.24 15.26 0.21
C GLY A 338 -38.27 15.21 1.75
N SER A 339 -38.71 16.26 2.44
CA SER A 339 -38.95 16.19 3.90
C SER A 339 -40.07 15.20 4.23
N GLU A 340 -40.08 14.67 5.44
CA GLU A 340 -41.21 13.82 5.88
C GLU A 340 -42.46 14.69 6.11
N PRO A 341 -43.64 14.29 5.60
CA PRO A 341 -44.89 14.97 5.95
C PRO A 341 -45.10 14.95 7.46
N ASN A 342 -45.59 16.06 7.98
CA ASN A 342 -45.99 16.23 9.38
C ASN A 342 -47.35 16.94 9.45
N ALA A 343 -47.87 17.13 10.66
CA ALA A 343 -49.20 17.73 10.87
C ALA A 343 -49.35 19.16 10.32
N THR A 344 -48.25 19.88 10.11
CA THR A 344 -48.22 21.24 9.54
C THR A 344 -47.99 21.27 8.03
N SER A 345 -47.68 20.12 7.43
CA SER A 345 -47.56 20.01 5.98
C SER A 345 -48.90 20.30 5.29
N PRO A 346 -48.89 20.69 4.01
CA PRO A 346 -50.11 20.88 3.22
C PRO A 346 -51.08 19.70 3.33
N LEU A 347 -52.35 20.01 3.60
CA LEU A 347 -53.45 19.04 3.53
C LEU A 347 -53.75 18.79 2.05
N HIS A 348 -53.95 17.53 1.68
CA HIS A 348 -54.46 17.17 0.36
C HIS A 348 -55.99 17.23 0.37
N ASP A 349 -56.53 18.33 -0.14
CA ASP A 349 -57.96 18.59 -0.37
C ASP A 349 -58.30 18.82 -1.86
N GLN A 350 -57.28 18.99 -2.69
CA GLN A 350 -57.36 19.16 -4.15
C GLN A 350 -56.27 18.34 -4.84
N ALA A 351 -56.43 18.13 -6.15
CA ALA A 351 -55.40 17.51 -6.98
C ALA A 351 -54.12 18.37 -6.97
N ILE A 352 -52.96 17.71 -7.00
CA ILE A 352 -51.65 18.34 -6.93
C ILE A 352 -51.10 18.49 -8.36
N PRO A 353 -50.96 19.73 -8.87
CA PRO A 353 -50.39 19.94 -10.19
C PRO A 353 -48.89 19.64 -10.20
N VAL A 354 -48.47 18.79 -11.12
CA VAL A 354 -47.07 18.46 -11.39
C VAL A 354 -46.74 18.84 -12.83
N THR A 355 -46.09 19.98 -13.03
CA THR A 355 -45.67 20.49 -14.35
C THR A 355 -44.22 20.16 -14.68
N ASP A 356 -43.39 19.94 -13.66
CA ASP A 356 -41.98 19.56 -13.76
C ASP A 356 -41.72 18.33 -12.89
N THR A 357 -40.63 17.61 -13.19
CA THR A 357 -40.24 16.42 -12.43
C THR A 357 -40.23 16.68 -10.92
N SER A 358 -41.11 15.99 -10.20
CA SER A 358 -41.42 16.27 -8.79
C SER A 358 -41.55 14.99 -7.97
N LEU A 359 -41.16 15.07 -6.71
CA LEU A 359 -41.25 13.98 -5.74
C LEU A 359 -42.41 14.34 -4.82
N LEU A 360 -43.39 13.46 -4.70
CA LEU A 360 -44.44 13.57 -3.70
C LEU A 360 -44.13 12.58 -2.59
N ARG A 361 -44.08 13.05 -1.35
CA ARG A 361 -44.11 12.19 -0.16
C ARG A 361 -45.40 12.47 0.58
N ALA A 362 -46.16 11.45 0.95
CA ALA A 362 -47.44 11.59 1.61
C ALA A 362 -47.60 10.62 2.80
N ALA A 363 -48.28 11.07 3.85
CA ALA A 363 -48.65 10.26 5.01
C ALA A 363 -50.01 10.72 5.57
N GLY A 364 -50.76 9.79 6.15
CA GLY A 364 -52.07 10.04 6.77
C GLY A 364 -51.90 10.39 8.24
N PHE A 365 -52.74 11.29 8.76
CA PHE A 365 -52.65 11.83 10.11
C PHE A 365 -53.98 11.75 10.85
N VAL A 366 -53.90 11.44 12.15
CA VAL A 366 -55.01 11.61 13.10
C VAL A 366 -54.62 12.74 14.05
N GLY A 367 -55.24 13.91 13.87
CA GLY A 367 -54.83 15.12 14.57
C GLY A 367 -53.39 15.49 14.21
N LYS A 368 -52.47 15.42 15.18
CA LYS A 368 -51.04 15.72 14.98
C LYS A 368 -50.16 14.49 14.77
N GLU A 369 -50.70 13.30 14.99
CA GLU A 369 -49.92 12.06 14.95
C GLU A 369 -50.01 11.38 13.59
N ARG A 370 -48.89 10.82 13.13
CA ARG A 370 -48.82 10.09 11.87
C ARG A 370 -49.48 8.71 12.03
N ALA A 371 -50.44 8.41 11.17
CA ALA A 371 -51.25 7.19 11.20
C ALA A 371 -50.95 6.20 10.06
N SER A 372 -50.12 6.58 9.08
CA SER A 372 -49.68 5.69 8.00
C SER A 372 -48.16 5.76 7.80
N PRO A 373 -47.56 4.73 7.15
CA PRO A 373 -46.23 4.86 6.57
C PRO A 373 -46.17 6.02 5.57
N ILE A 374 -44.98 6.54 5.32
CA ILE A 374 -44.75 7.52 4.25
C ILE A 374 -44.72 6.79 2.92
N ALA A 375 -45.59 7.18 2.00
CA ALA A 375 -45.55 6.75 0.62
C ALA A 375 -44.81 7.80 -0.22
N SER A 376 -43.89 7.36 -1.08
CA SER A 376 -43.13 8.22 -1.99
C SER A 376 -43.50 7.89 -3.44
N ALA A 377 -43.61 8.92 -4.29
CA ALA A 377 -43.89 8.78 -5.71
C ALA A 377 -43.17 9.89 -6.49
N THR A 378 -42.30 9.48 -7.41
CA THR A 378 -41.66 10.42 -8.37
C THR A 378 -42.46 10.47 -9.66
N TYR A 379 -42.83 11.68 -10.07
CA TYR A 379 -43.45 11.96 -11.37
C TYR A 379 -42.43 12.63 -12.26
N LEU A 380 -42.12 12.03 -13.41
CA LEU A 380 -41.21 12.58 -14.41
C LEU A 380 -42.04 13.46 -15.35
N ALA A 381 -42.12 14.76 -15.07
CA ALA A 381 -42.86 15.73 -15.90
C ALA A 381 -41.94 16.71 -16.61
N GLY A 382 -42.41 17.25 -17.73
CA GLY A 382 -41.63 18.09 -18.64
C GLY A 382 -40.65 17.26 -19.47
N ARG A 383 -39.34 17.54 -19.35
CA ARG A 383 -38.31 16.81 -20.10
C ARG A 383 -38.11 15.41 -19.52
N ILE A 384 -38.44 14.39 -20.31
CA ILE A 384 -38.10 12.99 -20.00
C ILE A 384 -36.68 12.69 -20.48
N PRO A 385 -35.76 12.23 -19.61
CA PRO A 385 -34.42 11.81 -20.02
C PRO A 385 -34.47 10.61 -20.98
N SER A 386 -33.50 10.55 -21.90
CA SER A 386 -33.32 9.41 -22.81
C SER A 386 -32.68 8.18 -22.14
N LEU A 387 -32.06 8.37 -20.98
CA LEU A 387 -31.53 7.30 -20.13
C LEU A 387 -32.58 6.89 -19.09
N PRO A 388 -32.54 5.64 -18.57
CA PRO A 388 -33.37 5.26 -17.44
C PRO A 388 -33.07 6.16 -16.22
N VAL A 389 -34.07 6.36 -15.38
CA VAL A 389 -33.99 7.28 -14.23
C VAL A 389 -33.93 6.48 -12.94
N MET A 390 -32.93 6.77 -12.13
CA MET A 390 -32.83 6.31 -10.74
C MET A 390 -33.23 7.46 -9.82
N SER A 391 -34.42 7.40 -9.22
CA SER A 391 -34.90 8.41 -8.28
C SER A 391 -34.69 7.94 -6.85
N ILE A 392 -34.01 8.76 -6.04
CA ILE A 392 -33.81 8.54 -4.62
C ILE A 392 -34.58 9.61 -3.85
N SER A 393 -35.45 9.19 -2.95
CA SER A 393 -36.11 10.07 -1.98
C SER A 393 -35.61 9.80 -0.57
N MET A 394 -35.26 10.87 0.14
CA MET A 394 -34.79 10.82 1.52
C MET A 394 -34.91 12.19 2.19
N LYS A 395 -34.71 12.26 3.51
CA LYS A 395 -34.69 13.54 4.22
C LYS A 395 -33.57 14.45 3.69
N PRO A 396 -33.84 15.73 3.36
CA PRO A 396 -32.83 16.64 2.82
C PRO A 396 -31.60 16.80 3.72
N GLU A 397 -31.79 16.88 5.02
CA GLU A 397 -30.73 17.00 6.03
C GLU A 397 -29.85 15.75 6.10
N GLU A 398 -30.42 14.54 5.97
CA GLU A 398 -29.66 13.29 5.93
C GLU A 398 -28.87 13.16 4.63
N PHE A 399 -29.41 13.65 3.51
CA PHE A 399 -28.65 13.73 2.26
C PHE A 399 -27.43 14.65 2.43
N VAL A 400 -27.62 15.83 3.03
CA VAL A 400 -26.52 16.77 3.32
C VAL A 400 -25.46 16.10 4.19
N GLU A 401 -25.88 15.38 5.24
CA GLU A 401 -24.96 14.63 6.11
C GLU A 401 -24.15 13.60 5.30
N VAL A 402 -24.82 12.70 4.57
CA VAL A 402 -24.17 11.66 3.76
C VAL A 402 -23.21 12.28 2.74
N HIS A 403 -23.63 13.37 2.10
CA HIS A 403 -22.86 14.02 1.05
C HIS A 403 -21.62 14.74 1.59
N MET A 404 -21.69 15.33 2.78
CA MET A 404 -20.61 16.15 3.36
C MET A 404 -19.64 15.36 4.23
N ARG A 405 -20.07 14.24 4.82
CA ARG A 405 -19.27 13.47 5.79
C ARG A 405 -18.23 12.56 5.12
N SER A 406 -17.18 13.18 4.59
CA SER A 406 -16.18 12.52 3.75
C SER A 406 -15.38 11.40 4.43
N THR A 407 -15.31 11.34 5.76
CA THR A 407 -14.62 10.29 6.53
C THR A 407 -15.52 9.13 6.95
N ALA A 408 -16.85 9.26 6.85
CA ALA A 408 -17.77 8.25 7.37
C ALA A 408 -17.72 6.92 6.61
N THR A 409 -17.56 5.81 7.32
CA THR A 409 -17.53 4.46 6.74
C THR A 409 -18.45 3.52 7.52
N GLY A 410 -18.56 2.27 7.07
CA GLY A 410 -19.34 1.25 7.79
C GLY A 410 -20.85 1.48 7.77
N HIS A 411 -21.57 0.51 8.35
CA HIS A 411 -23.04 0.46 8.36
C HIS A 411 -23.67 1.71 8.98
N GLU A 412 -23.03 2.31 9.98
CA GLU A 412 -23.53 3.51 10.69
C GLU A 412 -23.58 4.77 9.83
N SER A 413 -22.81 4.80 8.74
CA SER A 413 -22.86 5.87 7.75
C SER A 413 -24.02 5.73 6.75
N GLU A 414 -24.77 4.62 6.80
CA GLU A 414 -25.98 4.41 5.98
C GLU A 414 -27.14 5.26 6.53
N ARG A 415 -27.88 5.93 5.65
CA ARG A 415 -29.15 6.59 5.95
C ARG A 415 -30.27 5.92 5.18
N ALA A 416 -31.47 5.89 5.77
CA ALA A 416 -32.63 5.31 5.11
C ALA A 416 -33.04 6.18 3.91
N ALA A 417 -33.30 5.54 2.79
CA ALA A 417 -33.76 6.19 1.58
C ALA A 417 -34.72 5.27 0.83
N PHE A 418 -35.44 5.81 -0.15
CA PHE A 418 -36.36 5.05 -0.99
C PHE A 418 -35.98 5.23 -2.46
N LEU A 419 -35.83 4.11 -3.15
CA LEU A 419 -35.40 3.99 -4.53
C LEU A 419 -36.60 3.74 -5.43
N GLU A 420 -36.71 4.51 -6.49
CA GLU A 420 -37.58 4.21 -7.64
C GLU A 420 -36.74 4.13 -8.91
N LEU A 421 -36.95 3.09 -9.72
CA LEU A 421 -36.32 2.96 -11.04
C LEU A 421 -37.36 3.12 -12.15
N PHE A 422 -37.01 3.91 -13.15
CA PHE A 422 -37.82 4.14 -14.34
C PHE A 422 -37.09 3.73 -15.60
N THR A 423 -37.80 3.10 -16.53
CA THR A 423 -37.30 2.80 -17.88
C THR A 423 -37.05 4.09 -18.68
N PRO A 424 -36.36 4.03 -19.84
CA PRO A 424 -36.25 5.19 -20.74
C PRO A 424 -37.61 5.77 -21.18
N GLU A 425 -38.64 4.93 -21.26
CA GLU A 425 -40.02 5.34 -21.57
C GLU A 425 -40.74 5.97 -20.36
N GLY A 426 -40.14 5.89 -19.17
CA GLY A 426 -40.65 6.45 -17.93
C GLY A 426 -41.62 5.57 -17.16
N GLU A 427 -41.65 4.26 -17.42
CA GLU A 427 -42.40 3.28 -16.62
C GLU A 427 -41.65 2.98 -15.32
N ARG A 428 -42.33 3.01 -14.17
CA ARG A 428 -41.75 2.64 -12.88
C ARG A 428 -41.69 1.11 -12.73
N VAL A 429 -40.48 0.56 -12.65
CA VAL A 429 -40.23 -0.90 -12.59
C VAL A 429 -39.75 -1.40 -11.22
N VAL A 430 -39.19 -0.52 -10.39
CA VAL A 430 -38.75 -0.84 -9.02
C VAL A 430 -39.19 0.28 -8.08
N ALA A 431 -39.63 -0.09 -6.88
CA ALA A 431 -39.92 0.84 -5.79
C ALA A 431 -39.64 0.16 -4.44
N THR A 432 -38.53 0.49 -3.78
CA THR A 432 -38.16 -0.16 -2.51
C THR A 432 -37.30 0.72 -1.60
N GLY A 433 -37.34 0.44 -0.29
CA GLY A 433 -36.49 1.12 0.69
C GLY A 433 -35.09 0.50 0.74
N PHE A 434 -34.07 1.34 0.99
CA PHE A 434 -32.68 0.91 0.99
C PHE A 434 -31.79 1.82 1.87
N GLY A 435 -30.58 1.36 2.16
CA GLY A 435 -29.53 2.13 2.85
C GLY A 435 -28.64 2.88 1.87
N PHE A 436 -28.51 4.20 2.06
CA PHE A 436 -27.73 5.08 1.19
C PHE A 436 -26.49 5.62 1.92
N ARG A 437 -25.31 5.53 1.30
CA ARG A 437 -24.08 6.15 1.83
C ARG A 437 -23.07 6.52 0.75
N LEU A 438 -22.08 7.32 1.13
CA LEU A 438 -21.00 7.77 0.24
C LEU A 438 -20.04 6.62 -0.16
N HIS A 439 -19.52 6.67 -1.40
CA HIS A 439 -18.53 5.73 -1.96
C HIS A 439 -17.22 6.43 -2.35
N GLY A 440 -16.11 5.68 -2.34
CA GLY A 440 -14.82 6.09 -2.88
C GLY A 440 -13.76 6.40 -1.82
N GLY A 441 -12.67 7.05 -2.25
CA GLY A 441 -11.61 7.60 -1.40
C GLY A 441 -11.51 9.11 -1.58
N ALA A 442 -10.55 9.58 -2.38
CA ALA A 442 -10.36 11.01 -2.66
C ALA A 442 -11.62 11.71 -3.24
N GLY A 443 -12.40 10.99 -4.05
CA GLY A 443 -13.64 11.49 -4.66
C GLY A 443 -14.76 11.88 -3.68
N ARG A 444 -14.61 11.57 -2.39
CA ARG A 444 -15.55 11.91 -1.30
C ARG A 444 -15.46 13.37 -0.83
N ARG A 445 -14.32 14.02 -1.08
CA ARG A 445 -14.04 15.40 -0.66
C ARG A 445 -14.80 16.40 -1.53
N GLY A 446 -14.94 17.63 -1.02
CA GLY A 446 -15.63 18.73 -1.71
C GLY A 446 -16.99 19.10 -1.10
N ASP A 447 -17.58 20.16 -1.62
CA ASP A 447 -18.85 20.74 -1.15
C ASP A 447 -20.10 19.99 -1.68
N LEU A 448 -21.29 20.50 -1.33
CA LEU A 448 -22.60 19.99 -1.77
C LEU A 448 -22.84 20.07 -3.28
N LYS A 449 -22.05 20.88 -4.01
CA LYS A 449 -22.18 21.02 -5.46
C LYS A 449 -21.38 19.96 -6.21
N LYS A 450 -20.40 19.35 -5.54
CA LYS A 450 -19.54 18.33 -6.14
C LYS A 450 -20.33 17.05 -6.41
N LYS A 451 -20.25 16.53 -7.64
CA LYS A 451 -20.84 15.22 -8.00
C LYS A 451 -20.01 14.10 -7.35
N LYS A 452 -20.60 13.28 -6.47
CA LYS A 452 -19.90 12.24 -5.68
C LYS A 452 -20.52 10.87 -5.90
N SER A 453 -19.74 9.80 -5.74
CA SER A 453 -20.23 8.42 -5.88
C SER A 453 -20.93 7.95 -4.60
N TYR A 454 -21.88 7.02 -4.74
CA TYR A 454 -22.64 6.46 -3.61
C TYR A 454 -22.73 4.93 -3.68
N ARG A 455 -23.19 4.33 -2.58
CA ARG A 455 -23.56 2.92 -2.47
C ARG A 455 -25.00 2.82 -2.03
N THR A 456 -25.71 1.85 -2.60
CA THR A 456 -27.05 1.43 -2.19
C THR A 456 -26.95 0.04 -1.52
N TYR A 457 -27.64 -0.17 -0.41
CA TYR A 457 -27.74 -1.47 0.27
C TYR A 457 -29.20 -1.83 0.47
N PHE A 458 -29.62 -2.93 -0.13
CA PHE A 458 -30.96 -3.49 0.06
C PHE A 458 -30.91 -4.39 1.31
N ARG A 459 -31.77 -4.10 2.27
CA ARG A 459 -31.80 -4.78 3.57
C ARG A 459 -33.24 -4.81 4.06
N LYS A 460 -33.60 -5.91 4.72
CA LYS A 460 -34.93 -6.06 5.35
C LYS A 460 -35.26 -4.97 6.38
N SER A 461 -34.26 -4.27 6.91
CA SER A 461 -34.42 -3.14 7.83
C SER A 461 -34.87 -1.85 7.13
N TYR A 462 -34.65 -1.71 5.83
CA TYR A 462 -35.02 -0.53 5.03
C TYR A 462 -36.18 -0.80 4.08
N GLY A 463 -36.31 -2.03 3.59
CA GLY A 463 -37.31 -2.40 2.59
C GLY A 463 -37.09 -3.85 2.17
N ASP A 464 -37.05 -4.09 0.86
CA ASP A 464 -36.70 -5.40 0.36
C ASP A 464 -35.23 -5.71 0.64
N GLY A 465 -34.94 -6.98 0.95
CA GLY A 465 -33.57 -7.43 1.21
C GLY A 465 -32.69 -7.42 -0.05
N ARG A 466 -33.32 -7.46 -1.23
CA ARG A 466 -32.70 -7.48 -2.56
C ARG A 466 -33.68 -6.83 -3.53
N VAL A 467 -33.18 -6.30 -4.65
CA VAL A 467 -33.99 -5.84 -5.78
C VAL A 467 -34.01 -6.94 -6.82
N ASP A 468 -35.17 -7.56 -7.01
CA ASP A 468 -35.45 -8.57 -8.04
C ASP A 468 -35.76 -7.89 -9.38
N TYR A 469 -34.72 -7.34 -10.01
CA TYR A 469 -34.79 -6.66 -11.29
C TYR A 469 -33.37 -6.56 -11.89
N PRO A 470 -33.19 -6.76 -13.22
CA PRO A 470 -31.91 -6.62 -13.88
C PRO A 470 -31.48 -5.14 -14.00
N VAL A 471 -31.10 -4.52 -12.87
CA VAL A 471 -30.67 -3.11 -12.81
C VAL A 471 -29.48 -2.85 -13.75
N ILE A 472 -28.65 -3.87 -13.97
CA ILE A 472 -27.53 -3.87 -14.91
C ILE A 472 -27.76 -5.02 -15.91
N PRO A 473 -28.47 -4.78 -17.04
CA PRO A 473 -28.87 -5.85 -17.95
C PRO A 473 -27.70 -6.66 -18.54
N THR A 474 -26.51 -6.06 -18.67
CA THR A 474 -25.33 -6.75 -19.21
C THR A 474 -24.67 -7.71 -18.24
N ALA A 475 -24.89 -7.55 -16.93
CA ALA A 475 -24.30 -8.39 -15.88
C ALA A 475 -24.81 -9.84 -15.91
N LYS A 476 -25.96 -10.11 -16.56
CA LYS A 476 -26.67 -11.41 -16.52
C LYS A 476 -27.00 -11.88 -15.10
N VAL A 477 -27.16 -10.93 -14.18
CA VAL A 477 -27.62 -11.13 -12.80
C VAL A 477 -29.04 -10.58 -12.69
N GLU A 478 -29.95 -11.37 -12.12
CA GLU A 478 -31.38 -11.04 -12.05
C GLU A 478 -31.73 -10.19 -10.82
N ASP A 479 -30.97 -10.30 -9.72
CA ASP A 479 -31.24 -9.58 -8.49
C ASP A 479 -29.99 -9.02 -7.78
N PHE A 480 -30.15 -7.92 -7.04
CA PHE A 480 -29.03 -7.21 -6.40
C PHE A 480 -29.31 -6.89 -4.94
N ASP A 481 -28.35 -7.15 -4.04
CA ASP A 481 -28.40 -6.73 -2.63
C ASP A 481 -27.65 -5.39 -2.38
N LYS A 482 -26.81 -4.97 -3.33
CA LYS A 482 -26.15 -3.66 -3.30
C LYS A 482 -25.74 -3.20 -4.69
N LEU A 483 -25.59 -1.89 -4.87
CA LEU A 483 -25.03 -1.29 -6.10
C LEU A 483 -24.06 -0.16 -5.76
N VAL A 484 -23.16 0.15 -6.70
CA VAL A 484 -22.31 1.34 -6.65
C VAL A 484 -22.76 2.34 -7.71
N LEU A 485 -23.19 3.52 -7.28
CA LEU A 485 -23.54 4.63 -8.14
C LEU A 485 -22.27 5.44 -8.40
N ARG A 486 -21.55 5.15 -9.49
CA ARG A 486 -20.26 5.80 -9.79
C ARG A 486 -20.47 7.13 -10.49
N ALA A 487 -19.93 8.17 -9.87
CA ALA A 487 -19.79 9.49 -10.48
C ALA A 487 -18.59 9.59 -11.43
N ASN A 488 -17.67 8.60 -11.42
CA ASN A 488 -16.39 8.58 -12.15
C ASN A 488 -15.50 9.78 -11.75
N ALA A 489 -15.03 9.78 -10.50
CA ALA A 489 -14.58 11.00 -9.81
C ALA A 489 -13.46 11.79 -10.50
N ASN A 490 -12.48 11.14 -11.13
CA ASN A 490 -11.45 11.83 -11.91
C ASN A 490 -11.91 12.07 -13.36
N ASP A 491 -12.73 11.17 -13.93
CA ASP A 491 -13.21 11.26 -15.31
C ASP A 491 -14.61 11.90 -15.46
N ARG A 492 -15.12 12.61 -14.45
CA ARG A 492 -16.44 13.24 -14.48
C ARG A 492 -16.44 14.60 -15.20
N ALA A 493 -17.60 14.97 -15.71
CA ALA A 493 -17.93 16.35 -16.06
C ALA A 493 -17.53 17.36 -14.96
N PRO A 494 -17.03 18.56 -15.32
CA PRO A 494 -16.92 19.06 -16.69
C PRO A 494 -15.62 18.66 -17.42
N HIS A 495 -14.69 17.94 -16.77
CA HIS A 495 -13.31 17.78 -17.28
C HIS A 495 -13.00 16.41 -17.89
N GLY A 496 -13.81 15.39 -17.64
CA GLY A 496 -13.61 14.04 -18.15
C GLY A 496 -14.71 13.56 -19.11
N SER A 497 -14.55 12.33 -19.57
CA SER A 497 -15.41 11.67 -20.56
C SER A 497 -16.58 10.89 -19.96
N ASN A 498 -16.48 10.58 -18.67
CA ASN A 498 -17.23 9.60 -17.87
C ASN A 498 -17.03 8.12 -18.24
N ILE A 499 -16.44 7.75 -19.39
CA ILE A 499 -16.56 6.39 -19.93
C ILE A 499 -15.33 5.48 -19.71
N ARG A 500 -14.17 6.03 -19.33
CA ARG A 500 -12.89 5.30 -19.38
C ARG A 500 -12.86 4.00 -18.57
N ASP A 501 -13.36 4.05 -17.33
CA ASP A 501 -13.38 2.90 -16.43
C ASP A 501 -14.22 1.74 -16.99
N GLN A 502 -15.44 2.03 -17.46
CA GLN A 502 -16.33 1.00 -18.03
C GLN A 502 -15.74 0.42 -19.32
N VAL A 503 -15.18 1.25 -20.20
CA VAL A 503 -14.54 0.76 -21.44
C VAL A 503 -13.39 -0.21 -21.12
N ILE A 504 -12.55 0.09 -20.13
CA ILE A 504 -11.45 -0.80 -19.75
C ILE A 504 -11.97 -2.12 -19.15
N ARG A 505 -13.03 -2.07 -18.33
CA ARG A 505 -13.67 -3.28 -17.79
C ARG A 505 -14.29 -4.14 -18.90
N ASP A 506 -14.95 -3.53 -19.88
CA ASP A 506 -15.54 -4.25 -21.01
C ASP A 506 -14.47 -4.91 -21.90
N VAL A 507 -13.35 -4.21 -22.16
CA VAL A 507 -12.22 -4.77 -22.90
C VAL A 507 -11.56 -5.92 -22.12
N HIS A 508 -11.46 -5.81 -20.79
CA HIS A 508 -10.98 -6.91 -19.94
C HIS A 508 -11.92 -8.13 -20.02
N SER A 509 -13.24 -7.90 -20.04
CA SER A 509 -14.24 -8.95 -20.24
C SER A 509 -14.11 -9.63 -21.61
N ASP A 510 -13.88 -8.86 -22.69
CA ASP A 510 -13.61 -9.42 -24.03
C ASP A 510 -12.32 -10.28 -24.08
N MET A 511 -11.39 -10.09 -23.14
CA MET A 511 -10.18 -10.93 -23.01
C MET A 511 -10.46 -12.26 -22.28
N GLY A 512 -11.69 -12.49 -21.83
CA GLY A 512 -12.11 -13.70 -21.11
C GLY A 512 -12.10 -13.58 -19.60
N ALA A 513 -11.71 -12.42 -19.06
CA ALA A 513 -11.63 -12.20 -17.62
C ALA A 513 -12.99 -11.84 -17.01
N LEU A 514 -13.18 -12.17 -15.73
CA LEU A 514 -14.33 -11.66 -14.98
C LEU A 514 -14.16 -10.15 -14.77
N ALA A 515 -15.20 -9.38 -15.04
CA ALA A 515 -15.23 -7.94 -14.81
C ALA A 515 -16.59 -7.52 -14.25
N ALA A 516 -16.61 -6.51 -13.40
CA ALA A 516 -17.88 -5.89 -12.99
C ALA A 516 -18.53 -5.23 -14.22
N ASP A 517 -19.83 -5.42 -14.38
CA ASP A 517 -20.64 -4.75 -15.39
C ASP A 517 -21.18 -3.40 -14.88
N GLY A 518 -21.66 -2.56 -15.81
CA GLY A 518 -22.29 -1.29 -15.44
C GLY A 518 -23.23 -0.72 -16.49
N TRP A 519 -24.19 0.07 -16.02
CA TRP A 519 -25.25 0.67 -16.83
C TRP A 519 -25.43 2.16 -16.53
N TRP A 520 -25.92 2.94 -17.49
CA TRP A 520 -26.05 4.40 -17.36
C TRP A 520 -27.44 4.81 -16.89
N TYR A 521 -27.49 5.68 -15.88
CA TYR A 521 -28.73 6.24 -15.34
C TYR A 521 -28.60 7.75 -15.16
N ILE A 522 -29.72 8.47 -15.28
CA ILE A 522 -29.88 9.78 -14.65
C ILE A 522 -30.22 9.57 -13.18
N LEU A 523 -29.43 10.16 -12.29
CA LEU A 523 -29.69 10.12 -10.85
C LEU A 523 -30.49 11.36 -10.42
N LEU A 524 -31.66 11.15 -9.83
CA LEU A 524 -32.41 12.16 -9.11
C LEU A 524 -32.27 11.93 -7.61
N ILE A 525 -32.05 12.99 -6.83
CA ILE A 525 -32.15 12.94 -5.37
C ILE A 525 -33.08 14.04 -4.92
N ASN A 526 -34.23 13.65 -4.35
CA ASN A 526 -35.36 14.54 -4.06
C ASN A 526 -35.73 15.38 -5.28
N SER A 527 -35.92 14.71 -6.42
CA SER A 527 -36.21 15.26 -7.76
C SER A 527 -35.16 16.20 -8.35
N LYS A 528 -34.07 16.49 -7.63
CA LYS A 528 -32.95 17.27 -8.17
C LYS A 528 -32.05 16.38 -9.02
N ASN A 529 -31.87 16.77 -10.28
CA ASN A 529 -30.98 16.09 -11.21
C ASN A 529 -29.50 16.20 -10.77
N ARG A 530 -28.88 15.05 -10.50
CA ARG A 530 -27.46 14.93 -10.09
C ARG A 530 -26.53 14.56 -11.24
N GLY A 531 -27.06 14.43 -12.45
CA GLY A 531 -26.35 14.10 -13.68
C GLY A 531 -26.30 12.60 -13.96
N ILE A 532 -25.48 12.24 -14.95
CA ILE A 532 -25.29 10.86 -15.39
C ILE A 532 -24.41 10.07 -14.40
N TYR A 533 -24.81 8.87 -14.03
CA TYR A 533 -24.04 7.93 -13.21
C TYR A 533 -23.88 6.59 -13.92
N ASN A 534 -22.72 5.96 -13.74
CA ASN A 534 -22.50 4.55 -14.09
C ASN A 534 -22.86 3.71 -12.86
N VAL A 535 -23.99 2.99 -12.92
CA VAL A 535 -24.41 2.08 -11.87
C VAL A 535 -23.72 0.75 -12.11
N THR A 536 -22.92 0.31 -11.14
CA THR A 536 -22.01 -0.85 -11.28
C THR A 536 -22.22 -1.85 -10.17
N GLU A 537 -21.88 -3.10 -10.49
CA GLU A 537 -21.77 -4.15 -9.50
C GLU A 537 -20.68 -3.82 -8.48
N ARG A 538 -20.83 -4.36 -7.27
CA ARG A 538 -19.76 -4.32 -6.26
C ARG A 538 -19.14 -5.70 -6.16
N MET A 539 -17.85 -5.78 -6.48
CA MET A 539 -17.06 -7.03 -6.42
C MET A 539 -16.73 -7.44 -4.97
N ASP A 540 -17.73 -7.75 -4.16
CA ASP A 540 -17.58 -8.48 -2.87
C ASP A 540 -18.04 -9.94 -3.02
N GLU A 541 -18.12 -10.69 -1.91
CA GLU A 541 -18.50 -12.11 -1.94
C GLU A 541 -19.78 -12.41 -2.72
N GLU A 542 -20.78 -11.53 -2.69
CA GLU A 542 -22.05 -11.75 -3.38
C GLU A 542 -21.90 -11.65 -4.91
N PHE A 543 -21.02 -10.76 -5.38
CA PHE A 543 -20.67 -10.70 -6.80
C PHE A 543 -19.99 -11.99 -7.24
N PHE A 544 -18.99 -12.47 -6.51
CA PHE A 544 -18.31 -13.71 -6.87
C PHE A 544 -19.24 -14.92 -6.74
N ALA A 545 -20.14 -14.94 -5.76
CA ALA A 545 -21.15 -15.99 -5.64
C ALA A 545 -22.14 -15.98 -6.81
N SER A 546 -22.53 -14.80 -7.30
CA SER A 546 -23.46 -14.65 -8.43
C SER A 546 -22.84 -15.03 -9.78
N HIS A 547 -21.54 -14.79 -9.96
CA HIS A 547 -20.84 -15.06 -11.23
C HIS A 547 -20.10 -16.40 -11.27
N LEU A 548 -19.51 -16.84 -10.15
CA LEU A 548 -18.70 -18.07 -10.06
C LEU A 548 -19.39 -19.19 -9.26
N GLY A 549 -20.61 -18.95 -8.80
CA GLY A 549 -21.44 -19.89 -8.05
C GLY A 549 -21.26 -19.82 -6.53
N PRO A 550 -22.21 -20.38 -5.76
CA PRO A 550 -22.31 -20.22 -4.31
C PRO A 550 -21.10 -20.80 -3.58
N GLY A 551 -20.45 -20.01 -2.72
CA GLY A 551 -19.27 -20.42 -1.95
C GLY A 551 -18.69 -19.29 -1.12
N GLU A 552 -17.65 -19.60 -0.35
CA GLU A 552 -16.89 -18.60 0.39
C GLU A 552 -15.74 -18.05 -0.45
N TYR A 553 -15.54 -16.74 -0.37
CA TYR A 553 -14.53 -16.04 -1.14
C TYR A 553 -13.67 -15.15 -0.24
N ASP A 554 -12.35 -15.26 -0.39
CA ASP A 554 -11.44 -14.23 0.09
C ASP A 554 -11.40 -13.13 -0.97
N VAL A 555 -11.74 -11.89 -0.60
CA VAL A 555 -11.77 -10.75 -1.52
C VAL A 555 -10.95 -9.62 -0.94
N ILE A 556 -9.97 -9.18 -1.72
CA ILE A 556 -9.02 -8.13 -1.36
C ILE A 556 -9.05 -7.07 -2.46
N LYS A 557 -8.95 -5.81 -2.06
CA LYS A 557 -8.86 -4.71 -3.02
C LYS A 557 -7.68 -3.80 -2.72
N THR A 558 -7.50 -2.78 -3.56
CA THR A 558 -6.59 -1.64 -3.40
C THR A 558 -6.22 -1.31 -1.95
N GLY A 559 -4.92 -1.10 -1.71
CA GLY A 559 -4.35 -0.93 -0.37
C GLY A 559 -4.34 -2.23 0.44
N GLU A 560 -4.56 -3.37 -0.21
CA GLU A 560 -4.68 -4.69 0.42
C GLU A 560 -5.77 -4.72 1.50
N THR A 561 -6.86 -4.00 1.23
CA THR A 561 -8.02 -3.94 2.13
C THR A 561 -8.82 -5.23 2.00
N LEU A 562 -9.06 -5.91 3.12
CA LEU A 562 -9.94 -7.07 3.16
C LEU A 562 -11.40 -6.63 3.00
N LEU A 563 -12.12 -7.24 2.07
CA LEU A 563 -13.52 -6.97 1.80
C LEU A 563 -14.43 -8.11 2.26
N SER A 564 -14.02 -9.35 2.02
CA SER A 564 -14.69 -10.60 2.43
C SER A 564 -13.65 -11.67 2.74
N GLY A 565 -14.01 -12.66 3.58
CA GLY A 565 -13.13 -13.77 3.95
C GLY A 565 -11.99 -13.37 4.89
N THR A 566 -10.78 -13.87 4.63
CA THR A 566 -9.57 -13.65 5.44
C THR A 566 -8.36 -13.23 4.57
N LYS A 567 -7.31 -12.70 5.20
CA LYS A 567 -6.03 -12.40 4.52
C LYS A 567 -5.06 -13.59 4.46
N LYS A 568 -5.42 -14.77 4.98
CA LYS A 568 -4.48 -15.90 5.14
C LYS A 568 -3.86 -16.32 3.81
N GLY A 569 -4.67 -16.71 2.83
CA GLY A 569 -4.17 -17.15 1.51
C GLY A 569 -3.41 -16.06 0.74
N TRP A 570 -3.73 -14.79 0.98
CA TRP A 570 -3.03 -13.66 0.36
C TRP A 570 -1.66 -13.43 0.97
N ASN A 571 -1.54 -13.57 2.29
CA ASN A 571 -0.27 -13.49 2.99
C ASN A 571 0.63 -14.69 2.66
N GLU A 572 0.06 -15.88 2.52
CA GLU A 572 0.76 -17.08 2.03
C GLU A 572 1.28 -16.88 0.60
N LEU A 573 0.46 -16.39 -0.32
CA LEU A 573 0.90 -16.06 -1.69
C LEU A 573 2.01 -15.02 -1.68
N ARG A 574 1.87 -13.94 -0.88
CA ARG A 574 2.90 -12.91 -0.75
C ARG A 574 4.22 -13.47 -0.24
N GLN A 575 4.17 -14.30 0.80
CA GLN A 575 5.36 -14.91 1.37
C GLN A 575 6.02 -15.81 0.33
N PHE A 576 5.26 -16.69 -0.31
CA PHE A 576 5.74 -17.58 -1.37
C PHE A 576 6.43 -16.82 -2.49
N VAL A 577 5.77 -15.79 -3.06
CA VAL A 577 6.34 -14.97 -4.13
C VAL A 577 7.61 -14.22 -3.71
N ARG A 578 7.77 -13.87 -2.43
CA ARG A 578 8.94 -13.15 -1.92
C ARG A 578 10.13 -14.04 -1.55
N SER A 579 9.88 -15.32 -1.28
CA SER A 579 10.91 -16.26 -0.78
C SER A 579 11.34 -17.31 -1.80
N THR A 580 10.76 -17.30 -3.00
CA THR A 580 10.92 -18.36 -3.99
C THR A 580 11.33 -17.76 -5.34
N SER A 581 12.36 -18.32 -5.97
CA SER A 581 12.68 -17.98 -7.36
C SER A 581 11.81 -18.78 -8.31
N PHE A 582 11.30 -18.11 -9.35
CA PHE A 582 10.46 -18.72 -10.38
C PHE A 582 11.20 -18.99 -11.68
N SER A 583 12.53 -18.88 -11.66
CA SER A 583 13.39 -19.35 -12.75
C SER A 583 13.28 -20.86 -12.99
N ASP A 584 12.88 -21.62 -11.96
CA ASP A 584 12.60 -23.05 -12.00
C ASP A 584 11.12 -23.33 -12.31
N ASP A 585 10.87 -24.30 -13.20
CA ASP A 585 9.51 -24.65 -13.66
C ASP A 585 8.65 -25.27 -12.55
N THR A 586 9.23 -26.02 -11.60
CA THR A 586 8.50 -26.63 -10.47
C THR A 586 7.89 -25.56 -9.57
N ASN A 587 8.67 -24.52 -9.27
CA ASN A 587 8.20 -23.38 -8.48
C ASN A 587 7.12 -22.59 -9.23
N PHE A 588 7.25 -22.46 -10.55
CA PHE A 588 6.25 -21.81 -11.39
C PHE A 588 4.93 -22.61 -11.45
N GLU A 589 4.98 -23.93 -11.57
CA GLU A 589 3.80 -24.80 -11.50
C GLU A 589 3.08 -24.66 -10.14
N GLU A 590 3.83 -24.53 -9.06
CA GLU A 590 3.27 -24.32 -7.73
C GLU A 590 2.62 -22.92 -7.58
N LEU A 591 3.15 -21.91 -8.26
CA LEU A 591 2.47 -20.62 -8.40
C LEU A 591 1.17 -20.75 -9.20
N ALA A 592 1.18 -21.50 -10.29
CA ALA A 592 0.01 -21.74 -11.15
C ALA A 592 -1.11 -22.53 -10.45
N ARG A 593 -0.82 -23.19 -9.33
CA ARG A 593 -1.84 -23.76 -8.43
C ARG A 593 -2.52 -22.73 -7.53
N ARG A 594 -1.87 -21.58 -7.28
CA ARG A 594 -2.37 -20.50 -6.42
C ARG A 594 -2.97 -19.33 -7.18
N VAL A 595 -2.48 -19.06 -8.38
CA VAL A 595 -2.86 -17.91 -9.21
C VAL A 595 -3.37 -18.43 -10.54
N ASP A 596 -4.46 -17.87 -11.03
CA ASP A 596 -4.89 -18.11 -12.40
C ASP A 596 -3.96 -17.32 -13.34
N ILE A 597 -3.08 -18.06 -14.03
CA ILE A 597 -2.02 -17.48 -14.85
C ILE A 597 -2.61 -16.79 -16.08
N GLU A 598 -3.68 -17.33 -16.66
CA GLU A 598 -4.33 -16.76 -17.84
C GLU A 598 -4.99 -15.43 -17.49
N ASP A 599 -5.82 -15.41 -16.44
CA ASP A 599 -6.49 -14.20 -15.93
C ASP A 599 -5.48 -13.12 -15.53
N PHE A 600 -4.45 -13.47 -14.75
CA PHE A 600 -3.44 -12.51 -14.33
C PHE A 600 -2.64 -11.94 -15.51
N THR A 601 -2.33 -12.76 -16.52
CA THR A 601 -1.68 -12.28 -17.74
C THR A 601 -2.57 -11.31 -18.52
N SER A 602 -3.84 -11.63 -18.77
CA SER A 602 -4.76 -10.71 -19.45
C SER A 602 -4.95 -9.40 -18.68
N TYR A 603 -5.04 -9.50 -17.35
CA TYR A 603 -5.18 -8.37 -16.43
C TYR A 603 -3.98 -7.41 -16.49
N VAL A 604 -2.74 -7.94 -16.51
CA VAL A 604 -1.54 -7.10 -16.67
C VAL A 604 -1.52 -6.48 -18.06
N ILE A 605 -1.79 -7.26 -19.10
CA ILE A 605 -1.77 -6.81 -20.50
C ILE A 605 -2.74 -5.64 -20.72
N VAL A 606 -4.00 -5.73 -20.24
CA VAL A 606 -4.98 -4.65 -20.45
C VAL A 606 -4.57 -3.37 -19.73
N ASN A 607 -4.04 -3.45 -18.51
CA ASN A 607 -3.60 -2.27 -17.75
C ASN A 607 -2.38 -1.60 -18.38
N LEU A 608 -1.45 -2.38 -18.95
CA LEU A 608 -0.28 -1.85 -19.65
C LEU A 608 -0.62 -1.28 -21.03
N CYS A 609 -1.43 -1.99 -21.82
CA CYS A 609 -1.84 -1.55 -23.14
C CYS A 609 -2.70 -0.27 -23.07
N LEU A 610 -3.65 -0.23 -22.14
CA LEU A 610 -4.55 0.92 -21.96
C LEU A 610 -4.01 1.97 -20.97
N GLN A 611 -2.81 1.74 -20.45
CA GLN A 611 -2.01 2.63 -19.61
C GLN A 611 -2.75 3.16 -18.36
N ASN A 612 -3.29 2.27 -17.53
CA ASN A 612 -3.85 2.67 -16.24
C ASN A 612 -2.72 3.11 -15.28
N PHE A 613 -2.46 4.41 -15.20
CA PHE A 613 -1.26 4.90 -14.51
C PHE A 613 -1.34 4.94 -12.98
N ASP A 614 -2.54 4.89 -12.39
CA ASP A 614 -2.70 4.83 -10.93
C ASP A 614 -2.68 3.37 -10.39
N TRP A 615 -2.52 2.40 -11.29
CA TRP A 615 -2.17 1.00 -11.02
C TRP A 615 -0.64 0.80 -10.96
N PRO A 616 -0.05 -0.33 -10.49
CA PRO A 616 -0.62 -1.43 -9.72
C PRO A 616 -0.75 -1.18 -8.22
N GLY A 617 -0.32 -0.02 -7.72
CA GLY A 617 -0.47 0.34 -6.30
C GLY A 617 -1.94 0.51 -5.89
N ASN A 618 -2.77 1.02 -6.80
CA ASN A 618 -4.20 1.18 -6.63
C ASN A 618 -5.00 0.53 -7.78
N ASN A 619 -6.33 0.63 -7.71
CA ASN A 619 -7.25 0.41 -8.83
C ASN A 619 -7.36 -1.06 -9.29
N TRP A 620 -7.62 -1.95 -8.32
CA TRP A 620 -7.71 -3.40 -8.53
C TRP A 620 -8.49 -4.13 -7.44
N TYR A 621 -9.01 -5.31 -7.81
CA TYR A 621 -9.52 -6.35 -6.90
C TYR A 621 -8.77 -7.66 -7.17
N GLY A 622 -8.60 -8.46 -6.12
CA GLY A 622 -8.10 -9.82 -6.17
C GLY A 622 -9.02 -10.72 -5.36
N ALA A 623 -9.41 -11.87 -5.90
CA ALA A 623 -10.31 -12.78 -5.20
C ALA A 623 -9.92 -14.24 -5.44
N ARG A 624 -10.27 -15.10 -4.48
CA ARG A 624 -10.20 -16.55 -4.65
C ARG A 624 -11.37 -17.23 -3.94
N ARG A 625 -11.79 -18.38 -4.46
CA ARG A 625 -12.69 -19.30 -3.75
C ARG A 625 -11.92 -20.03 -2.65
N VAL A 626 -12.51 -20.17 -1.47
CA VAL A 626 -11.92 -20.89 -0.33
C VAL A 626 -12.32 -22.39 -0.37
N PRO A 627 -11.44 -23.33 0.05
CA PRO A 627 -10.05 -23.10 0.50
C PRO A 627 -8.99 -23.13 -0.61
N ASP A 628 -9.28 -23.75 -1.76
CA ASP A 628 -8.26 -24.14 -2.76
C ASP A 628 -8.41 -23.45 -4.12
N GLY A 629 -9.25 -22.41 -4.22
CA GLY A 629 -9.41 -21.63 -5.44
C GLY A 629 -8.17 -20.80 -5.76
N LYS A 630 -7.94 -20.59 -7.07
CA LYS A 630 -6.90 -19.71 -7.57
C LYS A 630 -7.28 -18.24 -7.38
N TRP A 631 -6.26 -17.39 -7.18
CA TRP A 631 -6.42 -15.94 -7.21
C TRP A 631 -6.64 -15.45 -8.64
N ILE A 632 -7.71 -14.69 -8.84
CA ILE A 632 -8.05 -13.93 -10.05
C ILE A 632 -8.03 -12.42 -9.74
N PHE A 633 -7.83 -11.58 -10.75
CA PHE A 633 -7.59 -10.13 -10.63
C PHE A 633 -8.46 -9.33 -11.58
N LEU A 634 -9.06 -8.26 -11.07
CA LEU A 634 -10.06 -7.49 -11.79
C LEU A 634 -9.69 -6.00 -11.85
N CYS A 635 -9.90 -5.39 -13.01
CA CYS A 635 -9.76 -3.94 -13.22
C CYS A 635 -10.84 -3.18 -12.46
N TRP A 636 -10.45 -2.07 -11.83
CA TRP A 636 -11.38 -1.19 -11.14
C TRP A 636 -10.84 0.22 -11.05
N ASP A 637 -11.69 1.23 -11.21
CA ASP A 637 -11.29 2.64 -11.08
C ASP A 637 -10.18 3.02 -12.07
N SER A 638 -10.23 2.44 -13.27
CA SER A 638 -9.18 2.55 -14.30
C SER A 638 -9.28 3.86 -15.11
N GLU A 639 -9.85 4.91 -14.53
CA GLU A 639 -10.11 6.19 -15.20
C GLU A 639 -8.83 6.96 -15.59
N TRP A 640 -7.67 6.53 -15.10
CA TRP A 640 -6.35 7.03 -15.51
C TRP A 640 -5.79 6.39 -16.79
N GLY A 641 -6.51 5.43 -17.38
CA GLY A 641 -6.19 4.86 -18.68
C GLY A 641 -6.73 5.68 -19.85
N LEU A 642 -6.56 5.15 -21.07
CA LEU A 642 -7.13 5.70 -22.31
C LEU A 642 -6.81 7.20 -22.50
N GLY A 643 -5.55 7.57 -22.30
CA GLY A 643 -5.04 8.92 -22.54
C GLY A 643 -5.58 9.99 -21.59
N TYR A 644 -6.06 9.64 -20.38
CA TYR A 644 -6.51 10.62 -19.40
C TYR A 644 -5.37 11.61 -19.03
N ARG A 645 -5.65 12.91 -19.13
CA ARG A 645 -4.71 13.99 -18.79
C ARG A 645 -5.27 14.80 -17.63
N HIS A 646 -4.78 14.53 -16.41
CA HIS A 646 -5.20 15.29 -15.24
C HIS A 646 -4.70 16.74 -15.30
N SER A 647 -5.61 17.71 -15.16
CA SER A 647 -5.26 19.14 -15.12
C SER A 647 -4.33 19.43 -13.94
N GLY A 648 -3.08 19.84 -14.21
CA GLY A 648 -2.09 20.18 -13.19
C GLY A 648 -0.87 19.24 -13.11
N VAL A 649 -0.89 18.14 -13.87
CA VAL A 649 0.28 17.25 -14.07
C VAL A 649 0.85 17.50 -15.47
N ASP A 650 2.16 17.36 -15.66
CA ASP A 650 2.80 17.57 -16.97
C ASP A 650 2.16 16.66 -18.02
N ALA A 651 1.38 17.25 -18.94
CA ALA A 651 0.61 16.54 -19.98
C ALA A 651 1.49 15.69 -20.93
N HIS A 652 2.81 15.86 -20.88
CA HIS A 652 3.78 15.08 -21.64
C HIS A 652 4.08 13.69 -21.02
N LEU A 653 3.66 13.42 -19.79
CA LEU A 653 3.95 12.16 -19.08
C LEU A 653 2.92 11.05 -19.34
N TYR A 654 1.74 11.40 -19.86
CA TYR A 654 0.60 10.51 -20.00
C TYR A 654 0.17 10.45 -21.46
N GLY A 655 0.23 9.26 -22.08
CA GLY A 655 -0.15 9.04 -23.47
C GLY A 655 0.73 8.03 -24.19
N THR A 656 0.50 7.90 -25.49
CA THR A 656 1.09 6.86 -26.36
C THR A 656 2.61 6.90 -26.51
N HIS A 657 3.29 7.92 -25.96
CA HIS A 657 4.76 8.00 -25.96
C HIS A 657 5.38 7.31 -24.74
N THR A 658 4.59 7.09 -23.69
CA THR A 658 5.03 6.47 -22.44
C THR A 658 5.31 4.99 -22.64
N ASP A 659 6.46 4.52 -22.17
CA ASP A 659 6.83 3.12 -22.18
C ASP A 659 6.12 2.37 -21.02
N PRO A 660 5.26 1.39 -21.30
CA PRO A 660 4.52 0.66 -20.26
C PRO A 660 5.44 -0.23 -19.41
N TYR A 661 6.51 -0.77 -19.99
CA TYR A 661 7.49 -1.54 -19.23
C TYR A 661 8.41 -0.61 -18.44
N GLY A 662 8.74 0.58 -18.97
CA GLY A 662 9.43 1.63 -18.23
C GLY A 662 8.64 2.11 -17.01
N PHE A 663 7.31 2.13 -17.11
CA PHE A 663 6.40 2.36 -15.99
C PHE A 663 6.41 1.23 -14.96
N MET A 664 6.38 -0.03 -15.40
CA MET A 664 6.47 -1.17 -14.48
C MET A 664 7.82 -1.27 -13.78
N ASP A 665 8.92 -1.09 -14.50
CA ASP A 665 10.29 -1.15 -13.97
C ASP A 665 10.51 -0.03 -12.94
N SER A 666 9.99 1.18 -13.19
CA SER A 666 10.06 2.30 -12.25
C SER A 666 9.12 2.20 -11.04
N GLY A 667 8.30 1.16 -10.99
CA GLY A 667 7.46 0.85 -9.84
C GLY A 667 6.04 1.39 -9.88
N GLY A 668 5.59 1.92 -11.03
CA GLY A 668 4.21 2.38 -11.26
C GLY A 668 3.73 3.51 -10.33
N GLY A 669 2.39 3.68 -10.23
CA GLY A 669 1.68 4.66 -9.40
C GLY A 669 2.11 4.67 -7.94
N ALA A 670 2.21 3.47 -7.36
CA ALA A 670 2.89 3.26 -6.10
C ALA A 670 3.52 1.87 -5.99
N ASN A 671 4.85 1.85 -5.89
CA ASN A 671 5.64 0.64 -5.77
C ASN A 671 5.37 -0.04 -4.41
N TYR A 672 5.51 -1.37 -4.32
CA TYR A 672 5.40 -2.26 -3.13
C TYR A 672 4.11 -3.12 -2.94
N GLY A 673 3.19 -3.16 -3.92
CA GLY A 673 2.05 -4.10 -3.89
C GLY A 673 2.39 -5.52 -4.36
N LEU A 674 1.57 -6.52 -3.98
CA LEU A 674 1.75 -7.91 -4.43
C LEU A 674 1.68 -8.06 -5.95
N ILE A 675 0.80 -7.33 -6.64
CA ILE A 675 0.60 -7.42 -8.10
C ILE A 675 1.89 -7.14 -8.88
N SER A 676 2.60 -6.05 -8.56
CA SER A 676 3.86 -5.74 -9.26
C SER A 676 4.94 -6.76 -8.93
N THR A 677 4.96 -7.25 -7.70
CA THR A 677 5.91 -8.30 -7.25
C THR A 677 5.64 -9.60 -8.00
N LEU A 678 4.38 -10.01 -8.12
CA LEU A 678 3.95 -11.22 -8.81
C LEU A 678 4.32 -11.18 -10.30
N PHE A 679 4.02 -10.08 -11.01
CA PHE A 679 4.40 -9.96 -12.42
C PHE A 679 5.92 -10.05 -12.63
N ARG A 680 6.70 -9.37 -11.78
CA ARG A 680 8.17 -9.41 -11.85
C ARG A 680 8.71 -10.82 -11.58
N ALA A 681 8.16 -11.50 -10.60
CA ALA A 681 8.52 -12.86 -10.24
C ALA A 681 8.21 -13.84 -11.39
N MET A 682 7.04 -13.76 -12.00
CA MET A 682 6.68 -14.62 -13.13
C MET A 682 7.58 -14.44 -14.35
N LEU A 683 8.07 -13.21 -14.60
CA LEU A 683 9.04 -12.96 -15.68
C LEU A 683 10.43 -13.57 -15.45
N GLU A 684 10.72 -14.10 -14.25
CA GLU A 684 11.93 -14.93 -14.04
C GLU A 684 11.85 -16.25 -14.82
N ASN A 685 10.64 -16.80 -15.04
CA ASN A 685 10.45 -18.05 -15.76
C ASN A 685 10.59 -17.86 -17.29
N PRO A 686 11.50 -18.57 -17.97
CA PRO A 686 11.67 -18.47 -19.43
C PRO A 686 10.41 -18.86 -20.23
N GLY A 687 9.71 -19.92 -19.81
CA GLY A 687 8.47 -20.36 -20.43
C GLY A 687 7.37 -19.29 -20.33
N TYR A 688 7.20 -18.69 -19.15
CA TYR A 688 6.25 -17.59 -18.98
C TYR A 688 6.59 -16.36 -19.82
N ARG A 689 7.87 -16.00 -20.00
CA ARG A 689 8.24 -14.88 -20.88
C ARG A 689 7.80 -15.12 -22.32
N GLN A 690 7.91 -16.36 -22.82
CA GLN A 690 7.44 -16.73 -24.16
C GLN A 690 5.90 -16.68 -24.21
N TYR A 691 5.25 -17.29 -23.22
CA TYR A 691 3.79 -17.29 -23.07
C TYR A 691 3.22 -15.86 -23.02
N TYR A 692 3.78 -14.97 -22.19
CA TYR A 692 3.35 -13.58 -22.07
C TYR A 692 3.45 -12.84 -23.41
N GLN A 693 4.57 -12.99 -24.14
CA GLN A 693 4.71 -12.38 -25.47
C GLN A 693 3.72 -12.94 -26.50
N GLN A 694 3.38 -14.23 -26.39
CA GLN A 694 2.35 -14.84 -27.21
C GLN A 694 0.97 -14.26 -26.87
N GLN A 695 0.59 -14.21 -25.59
CA GLN A 695 -0.68 -13.63 -25.13
C GLN A 695 -0.83 -12.16 -25.52
N VAL A 696 0.24 -11.37 -25.49
CA VAL A 696 0.24 -10.00 -26.02
C VAL A 696 -0.18 -9.98 -27.49
N ARG A 697 0.43 -10.83 -28.33
CA ARG A 697 0.09 -10.88 -29.77
C ARG A 697 -1.34 -11.38 -30.00
N GLU A 698 -1.78 -12.39 -29.26
CA GLU A 698 -3.13 -12.96 -29.37
C GLU A 698 -4.20 -11.92 -29.01
N HIS A 699 -4.08 -11.25 -27.86
CA HIS A 699 -5.05 -10.24 -27.46
C HIS A 699 -5.05 -9.02 -28.40
N LEU A 700 -3.90 -8.60 -28.93
CA LEU A 700 -3.80 -7.53 -29.92
C LEU A 700 -4.43 -7.88 -31.28
N GLN A 701 -4.63 -9.16 -31.56
CA GLN A 701 -5.37 -9.66 -32.73
C GLN A 701 -6.86 -9.93 -32.42
N GLY A 702 -7.27 -9.81 -31.15
CA GLY A 702 -8.63 -10.02 -30.68
C GLY A 702 -9.18 -8.83 -29.89
N ALA A 703 -9.31 -8.99 -28.57
CA ALA A 703 -9.96 -8.04 -27.68
C ALA A 703 -9.30 -6.64 -27.61
N LEU A 704 -8.00 -6.54 -27.89
CA LEU A 704 -7.23 -5.28 -27.89
C LEU A 704 -7.01 -4.71 -29.30
N THR A 705 -7.75 -5.18 -30.31
CA THR A 705 -7.78 -4.51 -31.61
C THR A 705 -8.34 -3.10 -31.49
N THR A 706 -7.85 -2.19 -32.35
CA THR A 706 -8.34 -0.80 -32.41
C THR A 706 -9.85 -0.77 -32.60
N GLU A 707 -10.38 -1.61 -33.49
CA GLU A 707 -11.79 -1.71 -33.81
C GLU A 707 -12.62 -2.11 -32.58
N ASN A 708 -12.14 -3.07 -31.78
CA ASN A 708 -12.85 -3.54 -30.59
C ASN A 708 -12.86 -2.50 -29.47
N ILE A 709 -11.73 -1.84 -29.22
CA ILE A 709 -11.65 -0.75 -28.24
C ILE A 709 -12.57 0.41 -28.68
N MET A 710 -12.52 0.81 -29.95
CA MET A 710 -13.37 1.87 -30.51
C MET A 710 -14.86 1.52 -30.45
N ARG A 711 -15.23 0.24 -30.66
CA ARG A 711 -16.61 -0.24 -30.50
C ARG A 711 -17.16 0.07 -29.10
N HIS A 712 -16.39 -0.22 -28.05
CA HIS A 712 -16.80 0.10 -26.67
C HIS A 712 -16.82 1.59 -26.40
N VAL A 713 -15.81 2.34 -26.87
CA VAL A 713 -15.79 3.81 -26.75
C VAL A 713 -17.06 4.42 -27.36
N HIS A 714 -17.42 4.04 -28.59
CA HIS A 714 -18.62 4.53 -29.26
C HIS A 714 -19.90 4.08 -28.54
N ARG A 715 -19.98 2.81 -28.12
CA ARG A 715 -21.13 2.30 -27.35
C ARG A 715 -21.43 3.17 -26.14
N HIS A 716 -20.42 3.48 -25.32
CA HIS A 716 -20.63 4.28 -24.11
C HIS A 716 -20.80 5.77 -24.40
N ARG A 717 -20.05 6.33 -25.37
CA ARG A 717 -20.22 7.72 -25.82
C ARG A 717 -21.65 7.97 -26.29
N ASP A 718 -22.15 7.13 -27.19
CA ASP A 718 -23.44 7.30 -27.84
C ASP A 718 -24.58 7.11 -26.84
N ALA A 719 -24.43 6.17 -25.90
CA ALA A 719 -25.40 5.95 -24.84
C ALA A 719 -25.63 7.20 -23.97
N ILE A 720 -24.59 8.00 -23.70
CA ILE A 720 -24.70 9.16 -22.80
C ILE A 720 -24.74 10.52 -23.49
N ALA A 721 -24.51 10.59 -24.82
CA ALA A 721 -24.29 11.84 -25.54
C ALA A 721 -25.42 12.87 -25.37
N THR A 722 -26.68 12.43 -25.51
CA THR A 722 -27.86 13.29 -25.38
C THR A 722 -27.98 13.89 -23.98
N GLU A 723 -27.84 13.06 -22.94
CA GLU A 723 -27.91 13.52 -21.56
C GLU A 723 -26.68 14.34 -21.16
N MET A 724 -25.51 14.06 -21.75
CA MET A 724 -24.29 14.79 -21.46
C MET A 724 -24.37 16.21 -22.00
N LYS A 725 -24.86 16.37 -23.23
CA LYS A 725 -25.16 17.68 -23.82
C LYS A 725 -26.09 18.47 -22.90
N HIS A 726 -27.16 17.84 -22.43
CA HIS A 726 -28.10 18.49 -21.51
C HIS A 726 -27.47 18.84 -20.15
N GLU A 727 -26.67 17.95 -19.53
CA GLU A 727 -25.96 18.21 -18.27
C GLU A 727 -24.99 19.40 -18.43
N PHE A 728 -24.29 19.50 -19.56
CA PHE A 728 -23.37 20.61 -19.85
C PHE A 728 -24.11 21.94 -20.08
N GLU A 729 -25.20 21.94 -20.86
CA GLU A 729 -26.02 23.13 -21.10
C GLU A 729 -26.63 23.66 -19.80
N THR A 730 -27.26 22.79 -19.02
CA THR A 730 -27.94 23.18 -17.75
C THR A 730 -26.98 23.67 -16.67
N ARG A 731 -25.73 23.17 -16.67
CA ARG A 731 -24.69 23.59 -15.72
C ARG A 731 -23.78 24.70 -16.24
N ASN A 732 -24.05 25.21 -17.45
CA ASN A 732 -23.23 26.22 -18.11
C ASN A 732 -21.75 25.79 -18.24
N TYR A 733 -21.53 24.52 -18.58
CA TYR A 733 -20.22 23.95 -18.87
C TYR A 733 -19.92 24.01 -20.37
N ASN A 734 -18.64 23.97 -20.74
CA ASN A 734 -18.22 23.99 -22.14
C ASN A 734 -18.25 22.57 -22.73
N LEU A 735 -19.26 22.26 -23.57
CA LEU A 735 -19.42 20.95 -24.22
C LEU A 735 -18.19 20.53 -25.05
N GLU A 736 -17.46 21.49 -25.60
CA GLU A 736 -16.23 21.22 -26.36
C GLU A 736 -15.16 20.51 -25.51
N GLN A 737 -15.15 20.72 -24.18
CA GLN A 737 -14.26 19.98 -23.29
C GLN A 737 -14.57 18.48 -23.29
N TRP A 738 -15.85 18.10 -23.28
CA TRP A 738 -16.24 16.69 -23.34
C TRP A 738 -15.89 16.08 -24.70
N ASN A 739 -16.18 16.79 -25.81
CA ASN A 739 -15.80 16.36 -27.17
C ASN A 739 -14.29 16.13 -27.29
N GLN A 740 -13.47 17.01 -26.71
CA GLN A 740 -12.00 16.86 -26.69
C GLN A 740 -11.56 15.63 -25.89
N GLN A 741 -12.23 15.32 -24.78
CA GLN A 741 -11.92 14.11 -24.00
C GLN A 741 -12.24 12.83 -24.78
N ILE A 742 -13.39 12.80 -25.47
CA ILE A 742 -13.75 11.68 -26.36
C ILE A 742 -12.73 11.54 -27.49
N ALA A 743 -12.38 12.64 -28.18
CA ALA A 743 -11.39 12.61 -29.26
C ALA A 743 -10.00 12.17 -28.78
N GLU A 744 -9.62 12.46 -27.54
CA GLU A 744 -8.36 11.97 -26.96
C GLU A 744 -8.40 10.46 -26.69
N ILE A 745 -9.52 9.93 -26.21
CA ILE A 745 -9.71 8.47 -26.04
C ILE A 745 -9.63 7.77 -27.40
N GLU A 746 -10.33 8.29 -28.41
CA GLU A 746 -10.33 7.73 -29.76
C GLU A 746 -8.93 7.77 -30.38
N ARG A 747 -8.21 8.89 -30.22
CA ARG A 747 -6.81 9.00 -30.65
C ARG A 747 -5.95 7.97 -29.93
N PHE A 748 -6.09 7.84 -28.62
CA PHE A 748 -5.31 6.87 -27.85
C PHE A 748 -5.58 5.43 -28.31
N ALA A 749 -6.86 5.05 -28.45
CA ALA A 749 -7.29 3.73 -28.89
C ALA A 749 -6.71 3.35 -30.27
N ASN A 750 -6.55 4.32 -31.18
CA ASN A 750 -5.96 4.09 -32.50
C ASN A 750 -4.46 3.74 -32.48
N TYR A 751 -3.71 4.21 -31.49
CA TYR A 751 -2.25 4.04 -31.45
C TYR A 751 -1.78 3.04 -30.39
N ALA A 752 -2.51 2.92 -29.28
CA ALA A 752 -2.07 2.15 -28.11
C ALA A 752 -1.76 0.67 -28.43
N PRO A 753 -2.59 -0.08 -29.18
CA PRO A 753 -2.28 -1.48 -29.52
C PRO A 753 -0.96 -1.63 -30.29
N LYS A 754 -0.75 -0.80 -31.32
CA LYS A 754 0.45 -0.83 -32.15
C LYS A 754 1.69 -0.43 -31.36
N THR A 755 1.60 0.64 -30.58
CA THR A 755 2.71 1.07 -29.74
C THR A 755 3.04 0.01 -28.70
N PHE A 756 2.03 -0.61 -28.07
CA PHE A 756 2.23 -1.62 -27.05
C PHE A 756 2.97 -2.85 -27.60
N LEU A 757 2.63 -3.31 -28.82
CA LEU A 757 3.37 -4.36 -29.50
C LEU A 757 4.84 -3.99 -29.70
N ALA A 758 5.09 -2.81 -30.29
CA ALA A 758 6.45 -2.35 -30.57
C ALA A 758 7.29 -2.23 -29.28
N ARG A 759 6.70 -1.74 -28.18
CA ARG A 759 7.36 -1.67 -26.86
C ARG A 759 7.61 -3.05 -26.26
N THR A 760 6.69 -3.99 -26.46
CA THR A 760 6.87 -5.38 -26.02
C THR A 760 8.03 -6.04 -26.76
N GLU A 761 8.07 -5.90 -28.08
CA GLU A 761 9.15 -6.44 -28.90
C GLU A 761 10.49 -5.77 -28.57
N GLU A 762 10.54 -4.44 -28.45
CA GLU A 762 11.73 -3.69 -28.04
C GLU A 762 12.23 -4.11 -26.66
N TYR A 763 11.33 -4.26 -25.68
CA TYR A 763 11.67 -4.75 -24.35
C TYR A 763 12.29 -6.15 -24.44
N PHE A 764 11.55 -7.16 -24.89
CA PHE A 764 12.01 -8.55 -24.85
C PHE A 764 13.13 -8.88 -25.84
N SER A 765 13.35 -8.09 -26.90
CA SER A 765 14.49 -8.26 -27.82
C SER A 765 15.76 -7.52 -27.39
N SER A 766 15.66 -6.52 -26.49
CA SER A 766 16.83 -5.82 -25.97
C SER A 766 17.80 -6.78 -25.27
N ARG A 767 19.10 -6.59 -25.52
CA ARG A 767 20.19 -7.40 -24.98
C ARG A 767 21.26 -6.53 -24.34
N ALA A 768 21.88 -7.05 -23.28
CA ALA A 768 23.03 -6.41 -22.67
C ALA A 768 24.18 -6.31 -23.67
N THR A 769 24.88 -5.18 -23.61
CA THR A 769 26.04 -4.90 -24.46
C THR A 769 27.22 -4.56 -23.55
N PRO A 770 28.39 -5.21 -23.75
CA PRO A 770 29.59 -4.89 -22.99
C PRO A 770 29.94 -3.40 -23.07
N SER A 771 30.38 -2.83 -21.94
CA SER A 771 30.53 -1.38 -21.74
C SER A 771 31.81 -0.78 -22.32
N GLY A 772 32.72 -1.58 -22.90
CA GLY A 772 33.90 -1.08 -23.61
C GLY A 772 35.08 -2.04 -23.65
N ASN A 773 36.15 -1.66 -24.35
CA ASN A 773 37.35 -2.46 -24.63
C ASN A 773 38.40 -2.37 -23.49
N ASN A 774 37.95 -2.50 -22.24
CA ASN A 774 38.85 -2.52 -21.11
C ASN A 774 39.56 -3.89 -21.06
N ARG A 775 40.88 -3.86 -21.17
CA ARG A 775 41.72 -5.06 -21.31
C ARG A 775 42.62 -5.27 -20.11
N LEU A 776 42.37 -4.62 -18.97
CA LEU A 776 43.22 -4.67 -17.77
C LEU A 776 42.45 -5.16 -16.54
N ALA A 777 43.12 -5.97 -15.73
CA ALA A 777 42.67 -6.45 -14.43
C ALA A 777 43.83 -6.37 -13.43
N PHE A 778 43.53 -6.10 -12.16
CA PHE A 778 44.56 -5.92 -11.13
C PHE A 778 44.06 -6.41 -9.76
N THR A 779 44.86 -7.24 -9.08
CA THR A 779 44.61 -7.70 -7.71
C THR A 779 45.91 -7.74 -6.89
N GLU A 780 45.74 -7.83 -5.57
CA GLU A 780 46.81 -8.07 -4.59
C GLU A 780 46.43 -9.30 -3.74
N ALA A 781 47.40 -10.19 -3.51
CA ALA A 781 47.26 -11.34 -2.63
C ALA A 781 47.58 -10.98 -1.17
N GLU A 782 47.23 -11.85 -0.22
CA GLU A 782 47.45 -11.62 1.22
C GLU A 782 48.93 -11.41 1.60
N ASP A 783 49.86 -11.98 0.83
CA ASP A 783 51.30 -11.80 1.02
C ASP A 783 51.85 -10.48 0.43
N GLY A 784 50.96 -9.66 -0.16
CA GLY A 784 51.28 -8.40 -0.82
C GLY A 784 51.79 -8.55 -2.25
N SER A 785 51.86 -9.78 -2.78
CA SER A 785 52.15 -9.98 -4.20
C SER A 785 51.02 -9.41 -5.06
N ARG A 786 51.38 -8.77 -6.17
CA ARG A 786 50.47 -8.00 -7.02
C ARG A 786 50.47 -8.59 -8.42
N GLN A 787 49.28 -8.80 -8.97
CA GLN A 787 49.07 -9.40 -10.28
C GLN A 787 48.30 -8.43 -11.17
N VAL A 788 48.91 -8.01 -12.27
CA VAL A 788 48.26 -7.26 -13.35
C VAL A 788 48.09 -8.19 -14.53
N VAL A 789 46.87 -8.35 -15.01
CA VAL A 789 46.59 -9.10 -16.24
C VAL A 789 46.10 -8.15 -17.31
N TYR A 790 46.60 -8.32 -18.53
CA TYR A 790 46.04 -7.64 -19.69
C TYR A 790 45.78 -8.57 -20.87
N ARG A 791 44.82 -8.19 -21.70
CA ARG A 791 44.43 -8.91 -22.91
C ARG A 791 44.89 -8.17 -24.17
N THR A 792 45.31 -8.90 -25.20
CA THR A 792 45.58 -8.32 -26.53
C THR A 792 44.35 -8.27 -27.43
N GLU A 793 44.43 -7.62 -28.59
CA GLU A 793 43.36 -7.64 -29.61
C GLU A 793 42.95 -9.05 -30.04
N LYS A 794 43.91 -9.99 -30.03
CA LYS A 794 43.72 -11.40 -30.42
C LYS A 794 43.23 -12.28 -29.27
N GLY A 795 42.94 -11.69 -28.09
CA GLY A 795 42.49 -12.44 -26.92
C GLY A 795 43.58 -13.15 -26.12
N GLN A 796 44.86 -12.92 -26.43
CA GLN A 796 45.99 -13.47 -25.68
C GLN A 796 46.12 -12.75 -24.32
N LEU A 797 46.34 -13.51 -23.25
CA LEU A 797 46.44 -12.99 -21.89
C LEU A 797 47.92 -12.87 -21.49
N HIS A 798 48.28 -11.72 -20.94
CA HIS A 798 49.60 -11.44 -20.40
C HIS A 798 49.47 -11.10 -18.92
N GLU A 799 50.48 -11.47 -18.15
CA GLU A 799 50.50 -11.28 -16.72
C GLU A 799 51.79 -10.62 -16.28
N LEU A 800 51.68 -9.59 -15.45
CA LEU A 800 52.78 -9.08 -14.66
C LEU A 800 52.57 -9.40 -13.19
N VAL A 801 53.51 -10.12 -12.58
CA VAL A 801 53.50 -10.41 -11.16
C VAL A 801 54.66 -9.74 -10.47
N SER A 802 54.37 -9.02 -9.40
CA SER A 802 55.36 -8.36 -8.57
C SER A 802 55.28 -8.77 -7.11
N SER A 803 56.43 -8.82 -6.43
CA SER A 803 56.49 -9.01 -4.97
C SER A 803 55.94 -7.79 -4.21
N ALA A 804 55.66 -7.96 -2.92
CA ALA A 804 55.14 -6.90 -2.04
C ALA A 804 56.00 -5.63 -2.04
N ASP A 805 57.32 -5.79 -2.05
CA ASP A 805 58.32 -4.72 -2.13
C ASP A 805 58.65 -4.28 -3.57
N ALA A 806 58.02 -4.90 -4.57
CA ALA A 806 58.28 -4.72 -6.00
C ALA A 806 59.72 -5.01 -6.45
N SER A 807 60.53 -5.71 -5.63
CA SER A 807 61.92 -6.06 -5.97
C SER A 807 62.03 -7.10 -7.08
N THR A 808 61.02 -7.96 -7.20
CA THR A 808 60.84 -8.88 -8.33
C THR A 808 59.61 -8.48 -9.12
N VAL A 809 59.77 -8.40 -10.45
CA VAL A 809 58.66 -8.23 -11.41
C VAL A 809 58.90 -9.23 -12.54
N THR A 810 57.91 -10.07 -12.80
CA THR A 810 57.94 -11.04 -13.90
C THR A 810 56.83 -10.71 -14.87
N HIS A 811 57.12 -10.76 -16.17
CA HIS A 811 56.14 -10.61 -17.24
C HIS A 811 56.07 -11.92 -18.01
N THR A 812 54.88 -12.50 -18.07
CA THR A 812 54.65 -13.81 -18.67
C THR A 812 53.47 -13.77 -19.63
N ILE A 813 53.61 -14.41 -20.79
CA ILE A 813 52.48 -14.71 -21.66
C ILE A 813 51.78 -15.94 -21.10
N ILE A 814 50.50 -15.82 -20.74
CA ILE A 814 49.72 -16.96 -20.26
C ILE A 814 49.45 -17.89 -21.44
N SER A 815 50.09 -19.06 -21.41
CA SER A 815 49.82 -20.13 -22.37
C SER A 815 48.57 -20.87 -21.93
N LEU A 816 47.47 -20.65 -22.64
CA LEU A 816 46.21 -21.34 -22.39
C LEU A 816 46.37 -22.86 -22.63
N PRO A 817 45.75 -23.73 -21.81
CA PRO A 817 45.70 -25.16 -22.10
C PRO A 817 45.05 -25.46 -23.47
N PRO A 818 45.31 -26.63 -24.08
CA PRO A 818 44.70 -26.99 -25.36
C PRO A 818 43.16 -26.94 -25.29
N ASN A 819 42.53 -26.44 -26.36
CA ASN A 819 41.08 -26.26 -26.50
C ASN A 819 40.44 -25.24 -25.54
N VAL A 820 41.24 -24.44 -24.82
CA VAL A 820 40.73 -23.33 -24.04
C VAL A 820 40.54 -22.10 -24.95
N PRO A 821 39.33 -21.54 -25.04
CA PRO A 821 39.04 -20.38 -25.88
C PRO A 821 39.84 -19.13 -25.48
N PRO A 822 40.27 -18.29 -26.45
CA PRO A 822 40.87 -17.00 -26.16
C PRO A 822 39.86 -16.08 -25.46
N ALA A 823 40.37 -15.14 -24.67
CA ALA A 823 39.50 -14.19 -23.99
C ALA A 823 38.84 -13.23 -25.00
N ALA A 824 37.54 -12.98 -24.88
CA ALA A 824 36.77 -12.05 -25.72
C ALA A 824 36.51 -10.68 -25.05
N GLY A 825 36.60 -10.64 -23.72
CA GLY A 825 36.23 -9.48 -22.88
C GLY A 825 37.31 -8.97 -21.92
N ARG A 826 36.89 -8.14 -20.96
CA ARG A 826 37.70 -7.71 -19.80
C ARG A 826 37.95 -8.90 -18.88
N PRO A 827 39.22 -9.27 -18.62
CA PRO A 827 39.52 -10.25 -17.58
C PRO A 827 39.24 -9.68 -16.19
N SER A 828 38.96 -10.56 -15.24
CA SER A 828 38.87 -10.30 -13.81
C SER A 828 39.90 -11.16 -13.09
N VAL A 829 40.53 -10.64 -12.05
CA VAL A 829 41.52 -11.40 -11.26
C VAL A 829 41.13 -11.39 -9.79
N TYR A 830 41.39 -12.48 -9.09
CA TYR A 830 41.16 -12.60 -7.66
C TYR A 830 42.11 -13.63 -7.04
N THR A 831 42.19 -13.63 -5.72
CA THR A 831 43.02 -14.53 -4.92
C THR A 831 42.18 -15.07 -3.76
N ARG A 832 42.42 -16.31 -3.34
CA ARG A 832 41.71 -16.94 -2.21
C ARG A 832 42.65 -17.29 -1.05
N ALA A 833 43.91 -17.57 -1.36
CA ALA A 833 44.98 -17.77 -0.40
C ALA A 833 46.30 -17.12 -0.87
N ALA A 834 47.26 -16.99 0.04
CA ALA A 834 48.59 -16.48 -0.29
C ALA A 834 49.27 -17.30 -1.41
N GLY A 835 49.77 -16.61 -2.44
CA GLY A 835 50.45 -17.21 -3.60
C GLY A 835 49.54 -17.84 -4.66
N GLU A 836 48.23 -17.94 -4.41
CA GLU A 836 47.24 -18.41 -5.39
C GLU A 836 46.82 -17.28 -6.33
N ARG A 837 46.61 -17.57 -7.61
CA ARG A 837 46.18 -16.59 -8.61
C ARG A 837 45.05 -17.14 -9.47
N HIS A 838 43.93 -16.43 -9.50
CA HIS A 838 42.83 -16.72 -10.41
C HIS A 838 42.69 -15.66 -11.50
N LEU A 839 42.33 -16.13 -12.69
CA LEU A 839 42.01 -15.31 -13.86
C LEU A 839 40.69 -15.78 -14.46
N LEU A 840 39.67 -14.95 -14.28
CA LEU A 840 38.32 -15.15 -14.77
C LEU A 840 38.09 -14.33 -16.04
N TYR A 841 37.53 -14.92 -17.09
CA TYR A 841 37.19 -14.18 -18.29
C TYR A 841 36.03 -14.83 -19.06
N ARG A 842 35.42 -14.05 -19.96
CA ARG A 842 34.49 -14.55 -20.98
C ARG A 842 35.26 -14.95 -22.25
N GLY A 843 35.11 -16.19 -22.70
CA GLY A 843 35.69 -16.71 -23.94
C GLY A 843 35.01 -16.17 -25.20
N ASP A 844 35.58 -16.43 -26.37
CA ASP A 844 34.93 -16.14 -27.67
C ASP A 844 33.79 -17.11 -28.02
N ASP A 845 33.64 -18.16 -27.22
CA ASP A 845 32.49 -19.06 -27.13
C ASP A 845 31.41 -18.58 -26.14
N ASP A 846 31.57 -17.37 -25.58
CA ASP A 846 30.70 -16.75 -24.57
C ASP A 846 30.68 -17.46 -23.20
N HIS A 847 31.42 -18.55 -23.00
CA HIS A 847 31.50 -19.24 -21.72
C HIS A 847 32.36 -18.47 -20.71
N LEU A 848 32.12 -18.70 -19.41
CA LEU A 848 32.97 -18.19 -18.35
C LEU A 848 34.07 -19.19 -18.01
N HIS A 849 35.32 -18.76 -18.14
CA HIS A 849 36.49 -19.57 -17.85
C HIS A 849 37.24 -19.02 -16.64
N ASP A 850 37.51 -19.89 -15.68
CA ASP A 850 38.41 -19.63 -14.55
C ASP A 850 39.73 -20.37 -14.76
N LEU A 851 40.83 -19.65 -14.70
CA LEU A 851 42.18 -20.18 -14.73
C LEU A 851 42.82 -20.02 -13.34
N LEU A 852 43.18 -21.14 -12.73
CA LEU A 852 43.83 -21.20 -11.42
C LEU A 852 45.31 -21.54 -11.56
N MET A 853 46.17 -20.71 -10.97
CA MET A 853 47.56 -21.03 -10.69
C MET A 853 47.77 -21.22 -9.19
N PRO A 854 48.09 -22.45 -8.71
CA PRO A 854 48.34 -22.73 -7.31
C PRO A 854 49.61 -22.05 -6.75
N ALA A 855 49.68 -21.90 -5.41
CA ALA A 855 50.84 -21.37 -4.72
C ALA A 855 52.12 -22.22 -4.90
N ALA A 856 53.29 -21.56 -4.89
CA ALA A 856 54.58 -22.20 -5.19
C ALA A 856 54.92 -23.34 -4.22
N GLY A 857 55.10 -24.55 -4.76
CA GLY A 857 55.35 -25.79 -4.00
C GLY A 857 54.72 -27.04 -4.64
N ALA A 858 53.77 -26.86 -5.56
CA ALA A 858 53.27 -27.93 -6.42
C ALA A 858 54.33 -28.30 -7.47
N LYS A 859 54.73 -29.58 -7.52
CA LYS A 859 55.51 -30.10 -8.65
C LYS A 859 54.64 -29.95 -9.90
N ASP A 860 55.16 -29.26 -10.92
CA ASP A 860 54.48 -28.95 -12.20
C ASP A 860 53.41 -27.84 -12.12
N ALA A 861 53.76 -26.64 -11.64
CA ALA A 861 52.87 -25.48 -11.63
C ALA A 861 52.47 -25.05 -13.06
N ALA A 862 51.30 -25.52 -13.49
CA ALA A 862 50.62 -25.15 -14.74
C ALA A 862 49.24 -24.56 -14.43
N TRP A 863 48.73 -23.72 -15.34
CA TRP A 863 47.38 -23.18 -15.23
C TRP A 863 46.33 -24.31 -15.31
N GLN A 864 45.47 -24.38 -14.31
CA GLN A 864 44.31 -25.26 -14.28
C GLN A 864 43.10 -24.50 -14.85
N HIS A 865 42.28 -25.15 -15.67
CA HIS A 865 41.15 -24.51 -16.34
C HIS A 865 39.82 -25.13 -15.92
N THR A 866 38.83 -24.27 -15.69
CA THR A 866 37.44 -24.67 -15.48
C THR A 866 36.52 -23.80 -16.36
N ASN A 867 35.67 -24.43 -17.16
CA ASN A 867 34.52 -23.77 -17.78
C ASN A 867 33.37 -23.73 -16.75
N LEU A 868 33.18 -22.60 -16.07
CA LEU A 868 32.23 -22.46 -14.97
C LEU A 868 30.78 -22.60 -15.43
N THR A 869 30.44 -21.98 -16.56
CA THR A 869 29.09 -22.05 -17.14
C THR A 869 28.72 -23.48 -17.56
N GLU A 870 29.65 -24.22 -18.14
CA GLU A 870 29.41 -25.63 -18.52
C GLU A 870 29.35 -26.54 -17.29
N LEU A 871 30.28 -26.38 -16.34
CA LEU A 871 30.32 -27.13 -15.09
C LEU A 871 28.99 -27.05 -14.32
N LEU A 872 28.38 -25.86 -14.30
CA LEU A 872 27.15 -25.58 -13.58
C LEU A 872 25.88 -25.70 -14.43
N ALA A 873 26.00 -26.08 -15.71
CA ALA A 873 24.90 -26.10 -16.68
C ALA A 873 24.12 -24.78 -16.75
N GLN A 874 24.85 -23.65 -16.78
CA GLN A 874 24.28 -22.30 -16.80
C GLN A 874 24.40 -21.62 -18.17
N PRO A 875 23.51 -20.67 -18.48
CA PRO A 875 23.58 -19.91 -19.73
C PRO A 875 24.93 -19.22 -19.92
N VAL A 876 25.37 -19.14 -21.17
CA VAL A 876 26.59 -18.43 -21.56
C VAL A 876 26.47 -16.92 -21.32
N ALA A 877 27.61 -16.28 -21.07
CA ALA A 877 27.66 -14.87 -20.73
C ALA A 877 27.58 -13.98 -21.98
N ARG A 878 26.83 -12.88 -21.87
CA ARG A 878 26.78 -11.82 -22.88
C ARG A 878 27.73 -10.67 -22.57
N CYS A 879 28.01 -10.48 -21.30
CA CYS A 879 28.81 -9.40 -20.74
C CYS A 879 29.98 -9.93 -19.92
N ASP A 880 30.92 -9.05 -19.62
CA ASP A 880 32.15 -9.45 -18.93
C ASP A 880 31.86 -9.67 -17.43
N PRO A 881 32.41 -10.74 -16.83
CA PRO A 881 32.11 -11.07 -15.44
C PRO A 881 32.83 -10.12 -14.46
N SER A 882 32.26 -9.99 -13.28
CA SER A 882 32.86 -9.27 -12.15
C SER A 882 32.93 -10.18 -10.93
N VAL A 883 33.99 -10.05 -10.14
CA VAL A 883 34.24 -10.89 -8.96
C VAL A 883 34.59 -10.03 -7.75
N THR A 884 34.11 -10.44 -6.57
CA THR A 884 34.58 -9.95 -5.27
C THR A 884 34.80 -11.14 -4.35
N VAL A 885 35.80 -11.06 -3.46
CA VAL A 885 36.08 -12.12 -2.48
C VAL A 885 35.68 -11.64 -1.09
N VAL A 886 34.85 -12.43 -0.42
CA VAL A 886 34.40 -12.17 0.97
C VAL A 886 34.77 -13.39 1.79
N ASP A 887 35.58 -13.19 2.83
CA ASP A 887 36.02 -14.26 3.75
C ASP A 887 36.58 -15.51 3.01
N GLY A 888 37.34 -15.31 1.94
CA GLY A 888 37.94 -16.37 1.11
C GLY A 888 37.02 -17.00 0.06
N VAL A 889 35.75 -16.57 0.00
CA VAL A 889 34.74 -17.05 -0.96
C VAL A 889 34.63 -16.06 -2.13
N PRO A 890 34.96 -16.47 -3.38
CA PRO A 890 34.69 -15.65 -4.55
C PRO A 890 33.20 -15.64 -4.86
N HIS A 891 32.65 -14.45 -5.07
CA HIS A 891 31.31 -14.21 -5.61
C HIS A 891 31.47 -13.57 -7.00
N ILE A 892 31.08 -14.32 -8.02
CA ILE A 892 31.16 -13.97 -9.43
C ILE A 892 29.77 -13.60 -9.92
N VAL A 893 29.66 -12.49 -10.66
CA VAL A 893 28.42 -12.12 -11.34
C VAL A 893 28.63 -11.90 -12.82
N TYR A 894 27.63 -12.30 -13.60
CA TYR A 894 27.60 -12.06 -15.04
C TYR A 894 26.16 -11.88 -15.53
N VAL A 895 26.03 -11.43 -16.78
CA VAL A 895 24.74 -11.28 -17.47
C VAL A 895 24.69 -12.23 -18.65
N ASP A 896 23.61 -12.99 -18.78
CA ASP A 896 23.43 -13.95 -19.87
C ASP A 896 22.91 -13.33 -21.18
N GLN A 897 22.68 -14.18 -22.19
CA GLN A 897 22.15 -13.78 -23.49
C GLN A 897 20.70 -13.28 -23.49
N GLU A 898 19.97 -13.38 -22.38
CA GLU A 898 18.59 -12.86 -22.22
C GLU A 898 18.53 -11.63 -21.30
N SER A 899 19.70 -11.09 -20.91
CA SER A 899 19.83 -10.05 -19.89
C SER A 899 19.32 -10.47 -18.51
N MET A 900 19.52 -11.73 -18.12
CA MET A 900 19.38 -12.18 -16.74
C MET A 900 20.73 -12.12 -16.03
N THR A 901 20.75 -11.65 -14.78
CA THR A 901 21.97 -11.60 -13.97
C THR A 901 22.08 -12.88 -13.14
N HIS A 902 23.28 -13.42 -13.03
CA HIS A 902 23.57 -14.63 -12.27
C HIS A 902 24.68 -14.37 -11.26
N GLU A 903 24.57 -15.01 -10.10
CA GLU A 903 25.65 -15.12 -9.11
C GLU A 903 26.17 -16.56 -9.07
N LEU A 904 27.48 -16.72 -9.14
CA LEU A 904 28.20 -17.96 -8.87
C LEU A 904 29.09 -17.74 -7.65
N TRP A 905 29.19 -18.70 -6.74
CA TRP A 905 30.15 -18.63 -5.63
C TRP A 905 30.74 -19.99 -5.29
N HIS A 906 31.90 -19.98 -4.62
CA HIS A 906 32.63 -21.19 -4.28
C HIS A 906 33.22 -21.15 -2.86
N ASP A 907 32.60 -21.82 -1.90
CA ASP A 907 33.17 -22.09 -0.59
C ASP A 907 33.88 -23.46 -0.59
N GLU A 908 33.10 -24.55 -0.55
CA GLU A 908 33.48 -25.97 -0.66
C GLU A 908 33.00 -26.60 -1.98
N ALA A 909 31.94 -26.04 -2.58
CA ALA A 909 31.40 -26.45 -3.87
C ALA A 909 30.99 -25.22 -4.69
N TRP A 910 30.86 -25.40 -6.00
CA TRP A 910 30.28 -24.36 -6.84
C TRP A 910 28.77 -24.28 -6.65
N HIS A 911 28.29 -23.05 -6.50
CA HIS A 911 26.88 -22.74 -6.36
C HIS A 911 26.46 -21.69 -7.39
N HIS A 912 25.16 -21.66 -7.67
CA HIS A 912 24.52 -20.71 -8.59
C HIS A 912 23.23 -20.15 -7.98
N HIS A 913 22.95 -18.88 -8.27
CA HIS A 913 21.65 -18.27 -8.01
C HIS A 913 21.33 -17.20 -9.07
N PRO A 914 20.16 -17.22 -9.72
CA PRO A 914 19.72 -16.13 -10.59
C PRO A 914 19.27 -14.92 -9.77
N LEU A 915 19.61 -13.72 -10.21
CA LEU A 915 19.11 -12.48 -9.61
C LEU A 915 17.76 -12.10 -10.26
N PRO A 916 16.93 -11.28 -9.58
CA PRO A 916 15.63 -10.87 -10.12
C PRO A 916 15.75 -10.28 -11.53
N PHE A 917 14.91 -10.77 -12.44
CA PHE A 917 14.93 -10.40 -13.86
C PHE A 917 14.69 -8.89 -14.08
N ILE A 918 13.86 -8.27 -13.24
CA ILE A 918 13.57 -6.83 -13.26
C ILE A 918 14.27 -6.15 -12.08
N PRO A 919 15.03 -5.06 -12.31
CA PRO A 919 15.21 -4.33 -13.56
C PRO A 919 16.26 -4.97 -14.49
N ARG A 920 15.98 -5.01 -15.79
CA ARG A 920 16.85 -5.72 -16.75
C ARG A 920 18.15 -4.96 -17.04
N PRO A 921 19.33 -5.61 -16.95
CA PRO A 921 20.62 -5.03 -17.33
C PRO A 921 20.78 -4.78 -18.83
N ALA A 922 21.45 -3.69 -19.16
CA ALA A 922 21.86 -3.29 -20.51
C ALA A 922 23.36 -2.93 -20.61
N SER A 923 24.13 -3.27 -19.58
CA SER A 923 25.58 -3.09 -19.49
C SER A 923 26.18 -4.31 -18.81
N ASP A 924 27.50 -4.29 -18.66
CA ASP A 924 28.18 -5.17 -17.71
C ASP A 924 27.65 -4.96 -16.29
N VAL A 925 28.03 -5.87 -15.41
CA VAL A 925 27.72 -5.86 -13.97
C VAL A 925 28.99 -5.69 -13.17
N VAL A 926 28.89 -5.04 -12.02
CA VAL A 926 30.00 -4.92 -11.05
C VAL A 926 29.51 -5.37 -9.69
N ILE A 927 30.16 -6.38 -9.12
CA ILE A 927 29.93 -6.82 -7.74
C ILE A 927 30.93 -6.17 -6.79
N THR A 928 30.43 -5.70 -5.66
CA THR A 928 31.21 -5.15 -4.54
C THR A 928 30.64 -5.66 -3.23
N SER A 929 31.45 -5.67 -2.18
CA SER A 929 31.01 -6.05 -0.83
C SER A 929 31.05 -4.87 0.15
N SER A 930 30.22 -4.95 1.17
CA SER A 930 30.32 -4.15 2.39
C SER A 930 30.11 -5.08 3.60
N PRO A 931 30.41 -4.64 4.84
CA PRO A 931 30.18 -5.50 6.01
C PRO A 931 28.74 -6.03 6.04
N GLY A 932 28.59 -7.35 5.92
CA GLY A 932 27.30 -8.05 5.93
C GLY A 932 26.48 -8.01 4.63
N ALA A 933 27.00 -7.48 3.50
CA ALA A 933 26.22 -7.38 2.26
C ALA A 933 27.03 -7.47 0.97
N LEU A 934 26.39 -8.01 -0.08
CA LEU A 934 26.86 -7.96 -1.48
C LEU A 934 26.01 -6.97 -2.28
N HIS A 935 26.64 -6.29 -3.23
CA HIS A 935 26.01 -5.29 -4.09
C HIS A 935 26.39 -5.48 -5.55
N VAL A 936 25.40 -5.59 -6.43
CA VAL A 936 25.56 -5.71 -7.89
C VAL A 936 25.03 -4.46 -8.56
N ASN A 937 25.89 -3.76 -9.30
CA ASN A 937 25.56 -2.49 -9.95
C ASN A 937 25.56 -2.63 -11.47
N TYR A 938 24.61 -2.00 -12.14
CA TYR A 938 24.50 -2.00 -13.61
C TYR A 938 23.61 -0.87 -14.12
N ARG A 939 23.68 -0.62 -15.42
CA ARG A 939 22.74 0.25 -16.14
C ARG A 939 21.60 -0.61 -16.70
N THR A 940 20.36 -0.18 -16.46
CA THR A 940 19.16 -0.85 -16.99
C THR A 940 18.95 -0.58 -18.49
N ILE A 941 18.07 -1.34 -19.14
CA ILE A 941 17.65 -1.08 -20.55
C ILE A 941 17.07 0.32 -20.76
N PHE A 942 16.42 0.91 -19.75
CA PHE A 942 15.96 2.30 -19.79
C PHE A 942 17.07 3.32 -19.48
N GLY A 943 18.33 2.88 -19.39
CA GLY A 943 19.48 3.72 -19.10
C GLY A 943 19.58 4.19 -17.65
N VAL A 944 18.78 3.66 -16.75
CA VAL A 944 18.79 4.08 -15.33
C VAL A 944 19.81 3.26 -14.54
N PRO A 945 20.63 3.87 -13.65
CA PRO A 945 21.47 3.11 -12.73
C PRO A 945 20.62 2.27 -11.76
N CYS A 946 21.04 1.03 -11.56
CA CYS A 946 20.46 0.10 -10.60
C CYS A 946 21.54 -0.51 -9.70
N GLU A 947 21.20 -0.68 -8.42
CA GLU A 947 21.95 -1.51 -7.46
C GLU A 947 21.02 -2.60 -6.93
N GLN A 948 21.43 -3.86 -7.07
CA GLN A 948 20.85 -5.00 -6.39
C GLN A 948 21.69 -5.32 -5.15
N THR A 949 21.05 -5.59 -4.01
CA THR A 949 21.70 -5.83 -2.72
C THR A 949 21.18 -7.11 -2.08
N LEU A 950 22.11 -7.92 -1.59
CA LEU A 950 21.87 -9.11 -0.79
C LEU A 950 22.42 -8.89 0.63
N SER A 951 21.62 -9.16 1.64
CA SER A 951 22.10 -9.29 3.02
C SER A 951 22.72 -10.68 3.19
N MET A 952 24.00 -10.73 3.57
CA MET A 952 24.72 -11.98 3.78
C MET A 952 24.26 -12.68 5.07
N GLU A 953 23.75 -11.94 6.07
CA GLU A 953 23.22 -12.53 7.31
C GLU A 953 21.95 -13.36 7.08
N ALA A 954 21.17 -13.01 6.05
CA ALA A 954 19.92 -13.68 5.71
C ALA A 954 20.06 -14.63 4.50
N ALA A 955 21.26 -14.75 3.93
CA ALA A 955 21.51 -15.55 2.75
C ALA A 955 21.85 -17.00 3.13
N ALA A 956 21.22 -17.96 2.46
CA ALA A 956 21.55 -19.38 2.53
C ALA A 956 21.53 -20.00 1.12
N ASN A 957 22.03 -21.24 0.99
CA ASN A 957 21.96 -21.97 -0.28
C ASN A 957 20.49 -22.14 -0.70
N GLY A 958 20.15 -21.68 -1.90
CA GLY A 958 18.77 -21.68 -2.42
C GLY A 958 17.86 -20.57 -1.86
N GLN A 959 18.36 -19.70 -0.96
CA GLN A 959 17.60 -18.58 -0.41
C GLN A 959 18.46 -17.31 -0.41
N ARG A 960 18.53 -16.63 -1.57
CA ARG A 960 19.28 -15.38 -1.73
C ARG A 960 18.36 -14.26 -2.20
N ASN A 961 17.74 -13.58 -1.23
CA ASN A 961 16.73 -12.55 -1.46
C ASN A 961 17.38 -11.21 -1.90
N TRP A 962 17.70 -11.11 -3.17
CA TRP A 962 18.22 -9.89 -3.78
C TRP A 962 17.13 -8.81 -3.88
N SER A 963 17.42 -7.61 -3.38
CA SER A 963 16.54 -6.44 -3.47
C SER A 963 17.16 -5.38 -4.37
N HIS A 964 16.38 -4.68 -5.19
CA HIS A 964 16.91 -3.66 -6.11
C HIS A 964 16.54 -2.24 -5.68
N ARG A 965 17.37 -1.29 -6.10
CA ARG A 965 17.12 0.14 -6.04
C ARG A 965 17.45 0.76 -7.39
N ILE A 966 16.55 1.60 -7.89
CA ILE A 966 16.72 2.33 -9.15
C ILE A 966 16.84 3.83 -8.86
N TYR A 967 17.72 4.50 -9.60
CA TYR A 967 18.02 5.92 -9.44
C TYR A 967 17.50 6.71 -10.65
N HIS A 968 16.18 6.92 -10.66
CA HIS A 968 15.50 7.68 -11.71
C HIS A 968 16.05 9.12 -11.79
N ARG A 969 15.84 9.78 -12.95
CA ARG A 969 16.10 11.21 -13.31
C ARG A 969 17.18 11.44 -14.36
N LEU A 970 18.35 10.81 -14.23
CA LEU A 970 19.45 11.02 -15.18
C LEU A 970 19.89 9.68 -15.79
N PRO A 971 20.02 9.58 -17.11
CA PRO A 971 20.53 8.38 -17.75
C PRO A 971 21.99 8.18 -17.41
N ALA A 972 22.39 6.94 -17.14
CA ALA A 972 23.77 6.53 -17.00
C ALA A 972 24.41 6.25 -18.36
N LYS A 973 25.62 6.77 -18.53
CA LYS A 973 26.58 6.43 -19.58
C LYS A 973 27.67 5.57 -18.95
N GLY A 974 28.01 4.46 -19.60
CA GLY A 974 28.95 3.48 -19.07
C GLY A 974 28.42 2.75 -17.83
N GLN A 975 29.34 2.23 -17.03
CA GLN A 975 29.11 1.39 -15.87
C GLN A 975 28.91 2.21 -14.58
N PRO A 976 27.76 2.09 -13.89
CA PRO A 976 27.58 2.67 -12.57
C PRO A 976 28.43 1.95 -11.50
N LEU A 977 28.98 2.72 -10.55
CA LEU A 977 29.82 2.23 -9.47
C LEU A 977 29.21 2.51 -8.10
N GLY A 978 29.05 1.49 -7.26
CA GLY A 978 28.58 1.66 -5.90
C GLY A 978 29.72 1.92 -4.90
N VAL A 979 29.54 2.87 -3.99
CA VAL A 979 30.57 3.37 -3.07
C VAL A 979 30.03 3.66 -1.67
N ASN A 980 30.84 3.52 -0.61
CA ASN A 980 30.45 3.83 0.78
C ASN A 980 31.12 5.11 1.30
N VAL A 981 30.57 6.29 0.98
CA VAL A 981 31.17 7.58 1.35
C VAL A 981 30.55 8.12 2.65
N GLY A 982 31.38 8.36 3.68
CA GLY A 982 30.93 8.99 4.92
C GLY A 982 29.89 8.17 5.70
N GLY A 983 29.99 6.84 5.65
CA GLY A 983 29.02 5.92 6.28
C GLY A 983 27.72 5.74 5.49
N ARG A 984 27.62 6.29 4.27
CA ARG A 984 26.44 6.15 3.40
C ARG A 984 26.80 5.50 2.07
N ARG A 985 25.98 4.55 1.63
CA ARG A 985 26.06 3.97 0.29
C ARG A 985 25.59 4.98 -0.76
N ARG A 986 26.42 5.22 -1.79
CA ARG A 986 26.16 6.10 -2.93
C ARG A 986 26.43 5.36 -4.23
N LEU A 987 25.84 5.82 -5.33
CA LEU A 987 26.14 5.36 -6.68
C LEU A 987 26.77 6.50 -7.48
N ILE A 988 27.86 6.21 -8.19
CA ILE A 988 28.58 7.16 -9.04
C ILE A 988 28.46 6.72 -10.49
N TYR A 989 28.12 7.64 -11.39
CA TYR A 989 28.03 7.35 -12.82
C TYR A 989 28.18 8.61 -13.66
N GLN A 990 28.50 8.43 -14.95
CA GLN A 990 28.51 9.52 -15.92
C GLN A 990 27.10 9.75 -16.48
N VAL A 991 26.65 11.00 -16.53
CA VAL A 991 25.32 11.34 -17.08
C VAL A 991 25.33 11.30 -18.60
N ALA A 992 24.50 10.49 -19.24
CA ALA A 992 24.38 10.46 -20.68
C ALA A 992 23.69 11.73 -21.23
N GLU A 993 24.04 12.13 -22.45
CA GLU A 993 23.42 13.29 -23.10
C GLU A 993 21.95 13.05 -23.47
N LYS A 994 21.58 11.82 -23.81
CA LYS A 994 20.22 11.41 -24.14
C LYS A 994 19.88 10.12 -23.42
N TRP A 995 18.58 9.86 -23.25
CA TRP A 995 18.12 8.55 -22.81
C TRP A 995 18.48 7.52 -23.89
N PRO A 996 19.05 6.34 -23.52
CA PRO A 996 19.48 5.35 -24.51
C PRO A 996 18.34 4.78 -25.36
N ILE A 997 17.17 4.60 -24.74
CA ILE A 997 15.95 4.11 -25.40
C ILE A 997 14.84 5.15 -25.21
N HIS A 998 14.06 5.04 -24.14
CA HIS A 998 13.02 6.00 -23.75
C HIS A 998 13.31 6.56 -22.37
N GLU A 999 12.80 7.77 -22.10
CA GLU A 999 12.80 8.29 -20.74
C GLU A 999 11.90 7.40 -19.86
N PRO A 1000 12.39 6.84 -18.75
CA PRO A 1000 11.58 6.03 -17.86
C PRO A 1000 10.46 6.87 -17.24
N PHE A 1001 9.36 6.22 -16.87
CA PHE A 1001 8.24 6.92 -16.24
C PHE A 1001 8.65 7.46 -14.86
N VAL A 1002 8.39 8.75 -14.60
CA VAL A 1002 8.65 9.39 -13.29
C VAL A 1002 7.39 10.07 -12.76
N PHE A 1003 6.85 9.56 -11.64
CA PHE A 1003 5.76 10.22 -10.91
C PHE A 1003 6.22 11.56 -10.32
N ARG A 1004 5.80 12.67 -10.94
CA ARG A 1004 6.15 14.04 -10.50
C ARG A 1004 5.27 14.58 -9.35
N TRP A 1005 4.20 13.88 -8.96
CA TRP A 1005 3.25 14.39 -7.95
C TRP A 1005 3.85 14.51 -6.54
N HIS A 1006 4.67 13.54 -6.09
CA HIS A 1006 5.35 13.68 -4.78
C HIS A 1006 6.51 14.69 -4.84
N ALA A 1007 7.07 14.96 -6.04
CA ALA A 1007 8.28 15.77 -6.22
C ALA A 1007 8.07 17.25 -5.91
N ARG A 1008 6.82 17.75 -6.00
CA ARG A 1008 6.48 19.15 -5.71
C ARG A 1008 6.15 19.41 -4.24
N ARG A 1009 6.00 18.37 -3.42
CA ARG A 1009 5.54 18.47 -2.03
C ARG A 1009 6.61 18.12 -0.99
N GLU A 1010 7.77 17.60 -1.40
CA GLU A 1010 8.86 17.26 -0.48
C GLU A 1010 9.89 18.41 -0.37
N PRO A 1011 10.15 18.94 0.84
CA PRO A 1011 11.24 19.87 1.10
C PRO A 1011 12.59 19.25 0.70
N GLY A 1012 13.44 19.98 -0.04
CA GLY A 1012 14.76 19.48 -0.47
C GLY A 1012 14.84 18.93 -1.90
N TYR A 1013 13.75 18.99 -2.67
CA TYR A 1013 13.78 18.66 -4.10
C TYR A 1013 14.78 19.55 -4.86
N GLN A 1014 15.89 18.95 -5.34
CA GLN A 1014 16.87 19.62 -6.19
C GLN A 1014 16.69 19.20 -7.64
N LYS A 1015 16.48 20.17 -8.53
CA LYS A 1015 16.50 19.95 -9.98
C LYS A 1015 17.97 19.94 -10.42
N TYR A 1016 18.40 18.86 -11.08
CA TYR A 1016 19.73 18.83 -11.69
C TYR A 1016 19.74 19.76 -12.91
N ASP A 1017 20.30 20.95 -12.74
CA ASP A 1017 20.41 21.97 -13.81
C ASP A 1017 21.85 22.09 -14.37
N SER A 1018 22.75 21.18 -13.98
CA SER A 1018 24.11 21.09 -14.55
C SER A 1018 24.11 20.47 -15.96
N GLY A 1019 25.16 20.72 -16.75
CA GLY A 1019 25.32 20.14 -18.10
C GLY A 1019 25.41 18.60 -18.09
N ARG A 1020 24.93 17.96 -19.16
CA ARG A 1020 25.06 16.50 -19.36
C ARG A 1020 26.52 16.11 -19.66
N ASN A 1021 26.88 14.83 -19.54
CA ASN A 1021 28.25 14.28 -19.67
C ASN A 1021 29.22 14.55 -18.50
N ARG A 1022 28.69 14.75 -17.27
CA ARG A 1022 29.47 14.88 -16.03
C ARG A 1022 29.33 13.66 -15.12
N LEU A 1023 30.30 13.45 -14.23
CA LEU A 1023 30.17 12.48 -13.15
C LEU A 1023 29.24 13.03 -12.07
N VAL A 1024 28.27 12.23 -11.68
CA VAL A 1024 27.37 12.51 -10.57
C VAL A 1024 27.47 11.42 -9.53
N GLN A 1025 27.17 11.78 -8.29
CA GLN A 1025 26.87 10.84 -7.23
C GLN A 1025 25.41 10.96 -6.80
N VAL A 1026 24.80 9.83 -6.45
CA VAL A 1026 23.42 9.75 -5.98
C VAL A 1026 23.33 8.97 -4.68
N TRP A 1027 22.57 9.47 -3.70
CA TRP A 1027 22.37 8.81 -2.39
C TRP A 1027 21.00 9.17 -1.77
N ARG A 1028 20.64 8.51 -0.66
CA ARG A 1028 19.28 8.55 -0.10
C ARG A 1028 19.14 9.41 1.17
N SER A 1029 18.03 10.17 1.22
CA SER A 1029 17.11 10.28 2.37
C SER A 1029 15.66 10.40 1.83
N GLY A 1030 14.80 9.39 1.99
CA GLY A 1030 13.36 9.49 1.64
C GLY A 1030 12.84 8.63 0.48
N LYS A 1031 11.52 8.70 0.21
CA LYS A 1031 10.77 7.90 -0.77
C LYS A 1031 10.83 8.58 -2.15
N ARG A 1032 11.36 7.88 -3.17
CA ARG A 1032 11.36 8.20 -4.62
C ARG A 1032 12.19 9.39 -5.13
N TYR A 1033 12.79 10.21 -4.27
CA TYR A 1033 13.66 11.32 -4.69
C TYR A 1033 15.08 11.13 -4.17
N HIS A 1034 16.05 11.18 -5.07
CA HIS A 1034 17.48 11.01 -4.75
C HIS A 1034 18.17 12.36 -4.88
N GLU A 1035 19.04 12.67 -3.93
CA GLU A 1035 19.94 13.83 -4.04
C GLU A 1035 20.99 13.50 -5.11
N ILE A 1036 21.11 14.38 -6.11
CA ILE A 1036 22.06 14.25 -7.20
C ILE A 1036 23.07 15.38 -7.06
N GLU A 1037 24.33 15.04 -6.89
CA GLU A 1037 25.41 16.02 -6.82
C GLU A 1037 26.41 15.77 -7.93
N THR A 1038 26.79 16.83 -8.64
CA THR A 1038 27.92 16.79 -9.57
C THR A 1038 29.21 16.62 -8.76
N ILE A 1039 30.03 15.63 -9.12
CA ILE A 1039 31.35 15.47 -8.51
C ILE A 1039 32.25 16.57 -9.10
N GLY A 1040 32.59 17.60 -8.31
CA GLY A 1040 33.52 18.68 -8.68
C GLY A 1040 32.95 19.73 -9.64
N GLU A 1041 33.05 21.02 -9.29
CA GLU A 1041 32.46 22.11 -10.09
C GLU A 1041 33.12 22.30 -11.49
N LEU A 1042 34.34 21.81 -11.68
CA LEU A 1042 35.21 22.09 -12.84
C LEU A 1042 35.75 20.84 -13.58
N LEU A 1043 35.11 19.67 -13.45
CA LEU A 1043 35.66 18.46 -14.10
C LEU A 1043 35.67 18.53 -15.64
N PRO A 1044 36.80 18.20 -16.30
CA PRO A 1044 36.87 17.92 -17.74
C PRO A 1044 35.94 16.77 -18.15
N SER A 1045 35.65 16.64 -19.44
CA SER A 1045 34.87 15.52 -19.98
C SER A 1045 35.54 14.18 -19.66
N VAL A 1046 34.82 13.26 -19.02
CA VAL A 1046 35.29 11.92 -18.69
C VAL A 1046 35.26 11.02 -19.93
N VAL A 1047 36.34 10.26 -20.15
CA VAL A 1047 36.47 9.25 -21.21
C VAL A 1047 36.59 7.87 -20.59
N GLY A 1048 35.77 6.94 -21.07
CA GLY A 1048 35.69 5.57 -20.54
C GLY A 1048 34.99 5.48 -19.18
N ASN A 1049 35.05 4.30 -18.59
CA ASN A 1049 34.51 4.05 -17.24
C ASN A 1049 35.51 4.49 -16.16
N PRO A 1050 35.04 5.14 -15.08
CA PRO A 1050 35.85 5.36 -13.89
C PRO A 1050 36.17 4.04 -13.17
N SER A 1051 37.18 4.08 -12.31
CA SER A 1051 37.52 3.00 -11.38
C SER A 1051 37.48 3.52 -9.95
N LEU A 1052 36.99 2.71 -9.02
CA LEU A 1052 36.81 3.08 -7.61
C LEU A 1052 37.68 2.19 -6.72
N LEU A 1053 38.42 2.81 -5.81
CA LEU A 1053 39.31 2.15 -4.87
C LEU A 1053 38.86 2.41 -3.43
N HIS A 1054 39.13 1.45 -2.56
CA HIS A 1054 38.78 1.48 -1.14
C HIS A 1054 40.04 1.33 -0.29
N ASP A 1055 40.12 2.03 0.85
CA ASP A 1055 41.07 1.68 1.90
C ASP A 1055 40.90 0.20 2.27
N ALA A 1056 42.00 -0.53 2.35
CA ALA A 1056 41.97 -1.93 2.70
C ALA A 1056 41.48 -2.14 4.15
N PRO A 1057 40.77 -3.26 4.44
CA PRO A 1057 40.55 -3.67 5.82
C PRO A 1057 41.92 -3.91 6.47
N THR A 1058 42.15 -3.32 7.64
CA THR A 1058 43.35 -3.58 8.43
C THR A 1058 43.39 -5.07 8.80
N VAL A 1059 44.27 -5.83 8.15
CA VAL A 1059 44.57 -7.20 8.55
C VAL A 1059 45.24 -7.12 9.92
N ARG A 1060 44.58 -7.64 10.96
CA ARG A 1060 45.24 -7.91 12.23
C ARG A 1060 46.18 -9.10 12.01
N THR A 1061 47.48 -8.84 11.91
CA THR A 1061 48.48 -9.91 11.98
C THR A 1061 48.55 -10.45 13.42
N PRO A 1062 48.49 -11.77 13.65
CA PRO A 1062 48.75 -12.38 14.93
C PRO A 1062 50.22 -12.81 15.01
N SER A 1063 51.14 -11.93 15.42
CA SER A 1063 52.40 -12.33 16.07
C SER A 1063 53.26 -11.12 16.44
N GLY A 1064 53.65 -11.04 17.70
CA GLY A 1064 54.66 -10.11 18.18
C GLY A 1064 56.06 -10.42 17.64
N GLY A 1065 56.89 -9.39 17.59
CA GLY A 1065 58.31 -9.49 17.22
C GLY A 1065 58.87 -8.11 16.88
N GLU A 1066 59.34 -7.39 17.89
CA GLU A 1066 60.19 -6.22 17.70
C GLU A 1066 61.45 -6.63 16.94
N ALA A 1067 61.78 -5.92 15.87
CA ALA A 1067 63.10 -5.96 15.24
C ALA A 1067 63.66 -4.54 15.18
N THR A 1068 64.64 -4.29 16.05
CA THR A 1068 65.49 -3.09 16.09
C THR A 1068 66.66 -3.18 15.10
N LEU A 1069 66.82 -2.20 14.22
CA LEU A 1069 68.06 -1.73 13.59
C LEU A 1069 67.78 -0.26 13.18
N GLY A 1070 68.52 0.81 13.48
CA GLY A 1070 69.90 1.02 13.93
C GLY A 1070 70.55 2.07 13.00
N GLY A 1071 70.71 3.33 13.45
CA GLY A 1071 71.66 4.31 12.86
C GLY A 1071 71.10 5.68 12.39
N THR A 1072 71.34 6.73 13.18
CA THR A 1072 71.29 8.18 12.85
C THR A 1072 72.67 8.67 12.31
N PRO A 1073 72.90 9.94 11.83
CA PRO A 1073 72.13 11.19 12.04
C PRO A 1073 72.01 12.18 10.85
N GLY A 1074 71.05 13.12 10.95
CA GLY A 1074 71.15 14.42 10.28
C GLY A 1074 69.83 15.19 10.10
N PHE A 1075 69.77 16.39 10.72
CA PHE A 1075 68.82 17.52 10.55
C PHE A 1075 67.70 17.74 11.61
N PRO A 1076 67.40 19.03 11.91
CA PRO A 1076 67.05 19.50 13.25
C PRO A 1076 65.57 19.41 13.62
N LYS A 1077 65.37 19.42 14.94
CA LYS A 1077 64.14 19.39 15.71
C LYS A 1077 63.09 20.43 15.25
N TYR A 1078 61.87 19.96 15.04
CA TYR A 1078 60.63 20.70 15.32
C TYR A 1078 59.99 20.08 16.56
N THR A 1079 59.57 20.91 17.52
CA THR A 1079 59.03 20.51 18.83
C THR A 1079 57.61 19.92 18.73
N PRO A 1080 57.26 18.95 19.60
CA PRO A 1080 55.98 18.25 19.56
C PRO A 1080 54.87 19.05 20.26
N GLU A 1081 53.83 19.40 19.52
CA GLU A 1081 52.51 19.57 20.13
C GLU A 1081 51.93 18.18 20.37
N SER A 1082 51.38 17.97 21.57
CA SER A 1082 50.80 16.71 22.04
C SER A 1082 49.86 16.09 21.00
N PRO A 1083 49.93 14.76 20.76
CA PRO A 1083 48.95 14.09 19.93
C PRO A 1083 47.62 14.10 20.68
N SER A 1084 46.69 14.96 20.25
CA SER A 1084 45.27 14.70 20.44
C SER A 1084 45.00 13.26 19.98
N PRO A 1085 44.20 12.45 20.70
CA PRO A 1085 43.87 11.11 20.25
C PRO A 1085 43.28 11.22 18.85
N MET A 1086 43.95 10.62 17.86
CA MET A 1086 43.45 10.60 16.49
C MET A 1086 42.02 10.06 16.51
N PRO A 1087 41.03 10.79 15.97
CA PRO A 1087 39.72 10.22 15.79
C PRO A 1087 39.84 9.02 14.85
N ALA A 1088 39.15 7.93 15.16
CA ALA A 1088 39.10 6.69 14.39
C ALA A 1088 39.24 6.96 12.88
N GLN A 1089 40.27 6.39 12.24
CA GLN A 1089 40.55 6.56 10.82
C GLN A 1089 39.27 6.35 10.01
N ARG A 1090 38.71 7.45 9.49
CA ARG A 1090 37.62 7.38 8.51
C ARG A 1090 38.23 6.77 7.24
N LYS A 1091 37.85 5.53 6.91
CA LYS A 1091 38.19 4.87 5.65
C LYS A 1091 37.96 5.85 4.49
N GLN A 1092 39.02 6.21 3.79
CA GLN A 1092 39.02 7.04 2.58
C GLN A 1092 38.70 6.18 1.35
N GLN A 1093 38.20 6.85 0.31
CA GLN A 1093 37.87 6.26 -0.97
C GLN A 1093 38.40 7.15 -2.09
N TYR A 1094 38.83 6.52 -3.17
CA TYR A 1094 39.52 7.18 -4.28
C TYR A 1094 38.81 6.82 -5.58
N LEU A 1095 38.35 7.83 -6.32
CA LEU A 1095 37.74 7.67 -7.64
C LEU A 1095 38.76 8.10 -8.68
N VAL A 1096 39.19 7.17 -9.55
CA VAL A 1096 40.14 7.46 -10.63
C VAL A 1096 39.45 7.38 -11.99
N TYR A 1097 39.78 8.31 -12.89
CA TYR A 1097 39.22 8.35 -14.25
C TYR A 1097 40.14 9.11 -15.20
N CYS A 1098 39.88 8.99 -16.52
CA CYS A 1098 40.59 9.72 -17.55
C CYS A 1098 39.73 10.85 -18.13
N ASN A 1099 40.37 11.98 -18.48
CA ASN A 1099 39.75 13.01 -19.30
C ASN A 1099 39.98 12.78 -20.81
N ALA A 1100 39.47 13.69 -21.65
CA ALA A 1100 39.64 13.64 -23.10
C ALA A 1100 41.11 13.69 -23.56
N GLU A 1101 41.95 14.37 -22.79
CA GLU A 1101 43.38 14.50 -23.06
C GLU A 1101 44.17 13.22 -22.69
N GLY A 1102 43.54 12.28 -21.97
CA GLY A 1102 44.18 11.04 -21.50
C GLY A 1102 44.88 11.20 -20.14
N HIS A 1103 44.69 12.31 -19.43
CA HIS A 1103 45.22 12.50 -18.08
C HIS A 1103 44.45 11.65 -17.07
N LEU A 1104 45.16 10.94 -16.19
CA LEU A 1104 44.62 10.29 -15.01
C LEU A 1104 44.33 11.32 -13.93
N LEU A 1105 43.09 11.32 -13.45
CA LEU A 1105 42.58 12.19 -12.40
C LEU A 1105 42.17 11.34 -11.21
N GLU A 1106 42.59 11.70 -10.00
CA GLU A 1106 42.08 11.11 -8.75
C GLU A 1106 41.17 12.14 -8.06
N ALA A 1107 39.93 11.74 -7.78
CA ALA A 1107 39.00 12.48 -6.92
C ALA A 1107 38.93 11.81 -5.54
N THR A 1108 39.05 12.63 -4.49
CA THR A 1108 39.00 12.20 -3.09
C THR A 1108 37.93 12.97 -2.32
N PHE A 1109 37.16 12.27 -1.50
CA PHE A 1109 36.12 12.90 -0.68
C PHE A 1109 36.69 13.33 0.68
N ARG A 1110 36.75 14.64 0.94
CA ARG A 1110 37.27 15.22 2.19
C ARG A 1110 36.37 16.35 2.68
N GLN A 1111 36.02 16.33 3.97
CA GLN A 1111 35.21 17.37 4.63
C GLN A 1111 33.90 17.73 3.88
N GLY A 1112 33.22 16.73 3.31
CA GLY A 1112 31.94 16.94 2.63
C GLY A 1112 32.06 17.36 1.16
N THR A 1113 33.27 17.50 0.60
CA THR A 1113 33.48 17.90 -0.81
C THR A 1113 34.45 16.98 -1.53
N TRP A 1114 34.31 16.86 -2.85
CA TRP A 1114 35.27 16.15 -3.70
C TRP A 1114 36.43 17.09 -4.10
N LYS A 1115 37.66 16.60 -3.93
CA LYS A 1115 38.90 17.27 -4.36
C LYS A 1115 39.59 16.43 -5.43
N VAL A 1116 39.99 17.05 -6.53
CA VAL A 1116 40.52 16.37 -7.71
C VAL A 1116 41.97 16.78 -7.93
N ILE A 1117 42.83 15.81 -8.23
CA ILE A 1117 44.22 16.01 -8.62
C ILE A 1117 44.49 15.38 -9.99
N ASN A 1118 45.22 16.10 -10.85
CA ASN A 1118 45.73 15.54 -12.10
C ASN A 1118 47.04 14.80 -11.80
N ILE A 1119 46.94 13.48 -11.74
CA ILE A 1119 48.06 12.60 -11.39
C ILE A 1119 49.09 12.60 -12.52
N THR A 1120 48.64 12.59 -13.78
CA THR A 1120 49.51 12.61 -14.96
C THR A 1120 50.38 13.86 -15.00
N GLU A 1121 49.84 15.04 -14.68
CA GLU A 1121 50.63 16.27 -14.60
C GLU A 1121 51.64 16.27 -13.45
N VAL A 1122 51.24 15.78 -12.27
CA VAL A 1122 52.11 15.79 -11.09
C VAL A 1122 53.25 14.78 -11.22
N THR A 1123 53.01 13.67 -11.92
CA THR A 1123 54.01 12.61 -12.13
C THR A 1123 54.75 12.70 -13.46
N TRP A 1124 54.31 13.56 -14.38
CA TRP A 1124 54.80 13.62 -15.76
C TRP A 1124 54.67 12.28 -16.49
N ALA A 1125 53.73 11.43 -16.05
CA ALA A 1125 53.50 10.13 -16.67
C ALA A 1125 52.87 10.31 -18.07
N PRO A 1126 53.06 9.36 -19.01
CA PRO A 1126 52.44 9.44 -20.33
C PRO A 1126 50.90 9.44 -20.25
N PRO A 1127 50.19 10.15 -21.14
CA PRO A 1127 48.73 10.10 -21.20
C PRO A 1127 48.22 8.69 -21.51
N SER A 1128 47.09 8.32 -20.93
CA SER A 1128 46.48 7.02 -21.13
C SER A 1128 45.79 6.89 -22.49
N SER A 1129 45.87 5.68 -23.05
CA SER A 1129 45.13 5.19 -24.22
C SER A 1129 43.90 4.36 -23.86
N GLY A 1130 43.64 4.11 -22.57
CA GLY A 1130 42.53 3.27 -22.12
C GLY A 1130 42.08 3.55 -20.69
N GLU A 1131 41.21 2.69 -20.16
CA GLU A 1131 40.70 2.84 -18.79
C GLU A 1131 41.77 2.41 -17.76
N PRO A 1132 41.99 3.18 -16.68
CA PRO A 1132 42.89 2.80 -15.61
C PRO A 1132 42.24 1.78 -14.67
N THR A 1133 43.04 0.90 -14.07
CA THR A 1133 42.66 0.03 -12.95
C THR A 1133 43.54 0.34 -11.74
N GLY A 1134 43.13 -0.04 -10.53
CA GLY A 1134 43.87 0.31 -9.32
C GLY A 1134 43.36 -0.37 -8.06
N LEU A 1135 44.19 -0.36 -7.02
CA LEU A 1135 43.83 -0.82 -5.67
C LEU A 1135 44.61 -0.03 -4.61
N VAL A 1136 44.11 -0.07 -3.36
CA VAL A 1136 44.88 0.34 -2.18
C VAL A 1136 45.37 -0.93 -1.51
N SER A 1137 46.68 -1.03 -1.31
CA SER A 1137 47.29 -2.23 -0.77
C SER A 1137 46.83 -2.49 0.67
N ALA A 1138 46.43 -3.73 0.94
CA ALA A 1138 46.08 -4.20 2.27
C ALA A 1138 47.30 -4.39 3.18
N VAL A 1139 48.48 -4.56 2.58
CA VAL A 1139 49.72 -4.81 3.30
C VAL A 1139 50.38 -3.51 3.74
N ASN A 1140 50.43 -2.51 2.86
CA ASN A 1140 51.23 -1.30 3.09
C ASN A 1140 50.44 0.03 2.94
N GLY A 1141 49.15 -0.01 2.58
CA GLY A 1141 48.32 1.18 2.42
C GLY A 1141 48.66 2.04 1.20
N VAL A 1142 49.54 1.59 0.32
CA VAL A 1142 49.94 2.32 -0.90
C VAL A 1142 48.83 2.24 -1.93
N ARG A 1143 48.58 3.36 -2.59
CA ARG A 1143 47.61 3.45 -3.70
C ARG A 1143 48.35 3.19 -5.01
N TYR A 1144 47.90 2.21 -5.77
CA TYR A 1144 48.47 1.82 -7.05
C TYR A 1144 47.45 2.00 -8.17
N TYR A 1145 47.90 2.58 -9.29
CA TYR A 1145 47.14 2.79 -10.50
C TYR A 1145 47.91 2.23 -11.69
N VAL A 1146 47.28 1.41 -12.51
CA VAL A 1146 47.88 0.81 -13.70
C VAL A 1146 47.03 1.14 -14.91
N TYR A 1147 47.68 1.55 -16.00
CA TYR A 1147 47.00 1.94 -17.22
C TYR A 1147 47.89 1.76 -18.46
N ARG A 1148 47.26 1.68 -19.63
CA ARG A 1148 47.95 1.66 -20.93
C ARG A 1148 48.25 3.09 -21.37
N GLY A 1149 49.49 3.39 -21.72
CA GLY A 1149 49.92 4.67 -22.27
C GLY A 1149 49.63 4.80 -23.76
N ARG A 1150 49.56 6.04 -24.27
CA ARG A 1150 49.48 6.32 -25.72
C ARG A 1150 50.78 6.04 -26.47
N ASP A 1151 51.87 5.87 -25.74
CA ASP A 1151 53.17 5.39 -26.21
C ASP A 1151 53.20 3.87 -26.41
N GLY A 1152 52.12 3.16 -26.07
CA GLY A 1152 52.03 1.70 -26.21
C GLY A 1152 52.73 0.94 -25.08
N HIS A 1153 53.02 1.59 -23.95
CA HIS A 1153 53.56 0.96 -22.76
C HIS A 1153 52.48 0.75 -21.68
N LEU A 1154 52.78 -0.08 -20.70
CA LEU A 1154 51.99 -0.19 -19.47
C LEU A 1154 52.67 0.66 -18.39
N HIS A 1155 51.91 1.49 -17.68
CA HIS A 1155 52.46 2.36 -16.63
C HIS A 1155 51.80 2.09 -15.28
N GLU A 1156 52.61 2.16 -14.22
CA GLU A 1156 52.18 2.20 -12.82
C GLU A 1156 52.38 3.63 -12.29
N VAL A 1157 51.37 4.16 -11.62
CA VAL A 1157 51.47 5.36 -10.81
C VAL A 1157 51.07 5.01 -9.38
N ARG A 1158 51.88 5.46 -8.40
CA ARG A 1158 51.68 5.10 -7.00
C ARG A 1158 51.87 6.26 -6.04
N PHE A 1159 51.17 6.20 -4.91
CA PHE A 1159 51.25 7.20 -3.85
C PHE A 1159 51.90 6.63 -2.58
N LEU A 1160 53.16 7.01 -2.34
CA LEU A 1160 54.00 6.59 -1.20
C LEU A 1160 54.19 7.71 -0.17
N GLY A 1161 53.19 8.59 -0.02
CA GLY A 1161 53.34 9.91 0.61
C GLY A 1161 53.72 11.02 -0.37
N SER A 1162 54.24 10.65 -1.54
CA SER A 1162 54.34 11.47 -2.75
C SER A 1162 53.94 10.64 -3.98
N TRP A 1163 53.56 11.31 -5.06
CA TRP A 1163 53.23 10.66 -6.33
C TRP A 1163 54.50 10.22 -7.07
N ASN A 1164 54.51 8.99 -7.54
CA ASN A 1164 55.62 8.38 -8.27
C ASN A 1164 55.10 7.65 -9.51
N HIS A 1165 55.84 7.70 -10.61
CA HIS A 1165 55.56 6.98 -11.84
C HIS A 1165 56.63 5.92 -12.10
N ARG A 1166 56.20 4.79 -12.68
CA ARG A 1166 57.03 3.69 -13.13
C ARG A 1166 56.51 3.19 -14.47
N ASP A 1167 57.38 3.09 -15.46
CA ASP A 1167 57.11 2.34 -16.69
C ASP A 1167 57.26 0.83 -16.41
N LEU A 1168 56.22 0.05 -16.71
CA LEU A 1168 56.20 -1.40 -16.55
C LEU A 1168 56.66 -2.14 -17.82
N GLY A 1169 56.86 -1.43 -18.92
CA GLY A 1169 57.37 -1.96 -20.18
C GLY A 1169 56.39 -1.86 -21.36
N PRO A 1170 56.86 -2.16 -22.58
CA PRO A 1170 56.05 -2.10 -23.79
C PRO A 1170 54.94 -3.16 -23.78
N LEU A 1171 53.76 -2.80 -24.29
CA LEU A 1171 52.75 -3.78 -24.67
C LEU A 1171 53.25 -4.50 -25.94
N GLU A 1172 53.24 -5.83 -25.96
CA GLU A 1172 53.72 -6.58 -27.13
C GLU A 1172 52.97 -6.26 -28.45
N GLU A 1173 51.81 -5.59 -28.39
CA GLU A 1173 51.08 -5.09 -29.56
C GLU A 1173 51.88 -4.07 -30.40
N THR A 1174 52.87 -3.39 -29.83
CA THR A 1174 53.71 -2.39 -30.53
C THR A 1174 55.09 -2.90 -30.93
N ALA A 1175 55.47 -4.13 -30.55
CA ALA A 1175 56.78 -4.72 -30.85
C ALA A 1175 56.96 -5.14 -32.33
N SER A 1176 55.97 -4.92 -33.20
CA SER A 1176 56.02 -5.21 -34.64
C SER A 1176 55.78 -3.99 -35.54
N LYS A 1177 56.39 -2.85 -35.25
CA LYS A 1177 56.57 -1.77 -36.23
C LYS A 1177 58.02 -1.36 -36.38
#